data_AF-A0A8H4RJZ0-F1
#
_entry.id   AF-A0A8H4RJZ0-F1
#
_cell.length_a   1.000
_cell.length_b   1.000
_cell.length_c   1.000
_cell.angle_alpha   90.00
_cell.angle_beta   90.00
_cell.angle_gamma   90.00
#
_symmetry.space_group_name_H-M   'P 1'
#
loop_
_entity.id
_entity.type
_entity.pdbx_description
1 polymer ?
#
loop_
_entity_poly.entity_id
_entity_poly.type
_entity_poly.pdbx_seq_one_letter_code
_entity_poly.pdbx_strand_id
1 'polypeptide(L)'
;MAKMADLPKLVDAALALSESGKIDILVHNAATGDDCHLADLTEEFYESQTDVNLKAPIFLTQLVLPHIAQGGRIVMVTSVSARLGIAQQTIYAATKAALEGVCKVWATELGRKHGITVNCVSPGPVATDMWNECEPEVLADFQPAIDATPAAARVGEVSDIAPVVALYFHLLLAQCISNQFLWTGKSDNYAYLVVDDKSKDAVIIDPANPEEVAPVLREQINSGKINLTAIVNTHHHWDHAGGNKQLLDLPEFKGKPVIGGKDCDVVTTTPKNGEGFKIGDISVKAIYTPCHTQDSICWLMEDSTGRVVFTGDTLFHGGCGRFFEGSAEEMNIALNKTLASLPDDTKVYPGHEYTKANVKFALSVLQSEAVKKLSSFAENNKETQGKFTIGDEKEHNVFMRVDDPEIQKATGKTDPIDVMSKLREMKNNFKDEGNFATWEAGVDEFYEGSSVSPYLELLKHNNIMPPKRRVAAAPAEAPAAPKARQSKLAKENNITGAEENEIREAFALFAQKKKGEKEGVIPIGDVRRAMIALDIQPTSDELEEFVSILDPEEEGYAEYESFVAICALKFHNRDRTSDSHSKELDEAFRLFTAGGGEDKITIATLKRVAKQLREEVDEEMLRDMILEANGGAGVGKGVEKEEFEEIMRRAGVWR
;
A
#
# COMPACT_ATOMS: atom_id res chain seq x y z
N MET A 1 11.17 -38.93 22.36
CA MET A 1 10.48 -39.25 21.09
C MET A 1 8.99 -39.45 21.32
N ALA A 2 8.15 -38.98 20.40
CA ALA A 2 6.70 -39.21 20.45
C ALA A 2 6.37 -40.66 20.06
N LYS A 3 5.56 -41.34 20.87
CA LYS A 3 5.11 -42.71 20.59
C LYS A 3 3.88 -42.66 19.69
N MET A 4 4.08 -42.78 18.38
CA MET A 4 2.97 -42.72 17.39
C MET A 4 1.83 -43.70 17.69
N ALA A 5 2.17 -44.88 18.22
CA ALA A 5 1.19 -45.91 18.60
C ALA A 5 0.25 -45.49 19.74
N ASP A 6 0.59 -44.44 20.50
CA ASP A 6 -0.24 -43.93 21.59
C ASP A 6 -1.19 -42.80 21.14
N LEU A 7 -1.04 -42.22 19.94
CA LEU A 7 -1.91 -41.15 19.45
C LEU A 7 -3.41 -41.54 19.40
N PRO A 8 -3.81 -42.75 18.96
CA PRO A 8 -5.21 -43.15 19.00
C PRO A 8 -5.78 -43.14 20.44
N LYS A 9 -4.98 -43.52 21.44
CA LYS A 9 -5.41 -43.53 22.85
C LYS A 9 -5.70 -42.11 23.35
N LEU A 10 -4.98 -41.10 22.84
CA LEU A 10 -5.24 -39.69 23.17
C LEU A 10 -6.58 -39.23 22.59
N VAL A 11 -6.90 -39.63 21.37
CA VAL A 11 -8.21 -39.33 20.74
C VAL A 11 -9.33 -40.03 21.49
N ASP A 12 -9.17 -41.32 21.81
CA ASP A 12 -10.15 -42.09 22.60
C ASP A 12 -10.39 -41.46 23.97
N ALA A 13 -9.33 -41.04 24.65
CA ALA A 13 -9.43 -40.37 25.94
C ALA A 13 -10.15 -39.00 25.83
N ALA A 14 -9.81 -38.20 24.82
CA ALA A 14 -10.48 -36.92 24.58
C ALA A 14 -11.98 -37.09 24.29
N LEU A 15 -12.34 -38.11 23.51
CA LEU A 15 -13.73 -38.43 23.20
C LEU A 15 -14.50 -38.96 24.41
N ALA A 16 -13.87 -39.77 25.26
CA ALA A 16 -14.50 -40.27 26.48
C ALA A 16 -14.80 -39.15 27.49
N LEU A 17 -14.04 -38.05 27.45
CA LEU A 17 -14.27 -36.86 28.26
C LEU A 17 -15.24 -35.86 27.62
N SER A 18 -15.57 -36.02 26.33
CA SER A 18 -16.45 -35.11 25.60
C SER A 18 -17.93 -35.45 25.83
N GLU A 19 -18.69 -34.48 26.35
CA GLU A 19 -20.14 -34.61 26.51
C GLU A 19 -20.88 -34.68 25.16
N SER A 20 -20.32 -34.07 24.11
CA SER A 20 -20.89 -34.04 22.76
C SER A 20 -20.47 -35.24 21.89
N GLY A 21 -19.52 -36.05 22.38
CA GLY A 21 -18.86 -37.09 21.58
C GLY A 21 -18.03 -36.53 20.42
N LYS A 22 -17.71 -35.23 20.45
CA LYS A 22 -16.90 -34.51 19.46
C LYS A 22 -15.76 -33.75 20.12
N ILE A 23 -14.72 -33.46 19.35
CA ILE A 23 -13.61 -32.61 19.77
C ILE A 23 -13.88 -31.20 19.25
N ASP A 24 -14.08 -30.22 20.13
CA ASP A 24 -14.33 -28.84 19.70
C ASP A 24 -13.03 -28.12 19.33
N ILE A 25 -11.94 -28.43 20.06
CA ILE A 25 -10.67 -27.71 19.99
C ILE A 25 -9.51 -28.70 20.10
N LEU A 26 -8.54 -28.58 19.19
CA LEU A 26 -7.25 -29.26 19.25
C LEU A 26 -6.12 -28.23 19.40
N VAL A 27 -5.32 -28.36 20.45
CA VAL A 27 -4.16 -27.49 20.68
C VAL A 27 -2.88 -28.32 20.63
N HIS A 28 -2.03 -28.05 19.63
CA HIS A 28 -0.69 -28.62 19.53
C HIS A 28 0.28 -27.79 20.36
N ASN A 29 0.32 -28.10 21.66
CA ASN A 29 1.18 -27.42 22.64
C ASN A 29 2.47 -28.18 22.96
N ALA A 30 2.47 -29.51 22.82
CA ALA A 30 3.63 -30.34 23.16
C ALA A 30 4.81 -30.04 22.22
N ALA A 31 5.99 -29.83 22.80
CA ALA A 31 7.22 -29.64 22.06
C ALA A 31 8.44 -30.05 22.88
N THR A 32 9.53 -30.34 22.20
CA THR A 32 10.91 -30.38 22.74
C THR A 32 11.71 -29.27 22.06
N GLY A 33 12.81 -28.82 22.66
CA GLY A 33 13.60 -27.71 22.11
C GLY A 33 15.04 -27.68 22.59
N ASP A 34 15.66 -28.85 22.74
CA ASP A 34 17.05 -28.95 23.17
C ASP A 34 17.97 -28.27 22.15
N ASP A 35 19.04 -27.65 22.64
CA ASP A 35 20.05 -26.99 21.81
C ASP A 35 21.11 -27.99 21.35
N CYS A 36 21.56 -27.87 20.09
CA CYS A 36 22.60 -28.70 19.53
C CYS A 36 23.43 -27.94 18.49
N HIS A 37 24.75 -27.90 18.68
CA HIS A 37 25.65 -27.39 17.65
C HIS A 37 25.56 -28.24 16.39
N LEU A 38 25.62 -27.59 15.23
CA LEU A 38 25.51 -28.27 13.93
C LEU A 38 26.52 -29.40 13.75
N ALA A 39 27.72 -29.28 14.33
CA ALA A 39 28.76 -30.30 14.25
C ALA A 39 28.43 -31.57 15.05
N ASP A 40 27.58 -31.47 16.07
CA ASP A 40 27.21 -32.55 16.99
C ASP A 40 25.83 -33.15 16.67
N LEU A 41 25.19 -32.68 15.60
CA LEU A 41 23.85 -33.10 15.20
C LEU A 41 23.85 -34.58 14.78
N THR A 42 23.02 -35.38 15.45
CA THR A 42 22.78 -36.79 15.12
C THR A 42 21.38 -37.01 14.53
N GLU A 43 21.20 -38.11 13.80
CA GLU A 43 19.88 -38.52 13.32
C GLU A 43 18.90 -38.76 14.48
N GLU A 44 19.37 -39.38 15.58
CA GLU A 44 18.56 -39.62 16.77
C GLU A 44 18.07 -38.30 17.40
N PHE A 45 18.92 -37.28 17.46
CA PHE A 45 18.54 -35.94 17.92
C PHE A 45 17.51 -35.30 16.97
N TYR A 46 17.75 -35.37 15.66
CA TYR A 46 16.82 -34.88 14.64
C TYR A 46 15.42 -35.52 14.79
N GLU A 47 15.38 -36.85 14.91
CA GLU A 47 14.16 -37.63 15.08
C GLU A 47 13.47 -37.28 16.39
N SER A 48 14.22 -37.12 17.49
CA SER A 48 13.64 -36.79 18.80
C SER A 48 12.82 -35.50 18.78
N GLN A 49 13.31 -34.48 18.07
CA GLN A 49 12.66 -33.17 17.92
C GLN A 49 11.55 -33.21 16.86
N THR A 50 11.82 -33.78 15.68
CA THR A 50 10.86 -33.80 14.57
C THR A 50 9.67 -34.73 14.81
N ASP A 51 9.87 -35.83 15.54
CA ASP A 51 8.79 -36.74 15.93
C ASP A 51 7.77 -36.04 16.84
N VAL A 52 8.25 -35.24 17.81
CA VAL A 52 7.39 -34.53 18.77
C VAL A 52 6.81 -33.26 18.16
N ASN A 53 7.66 -32.40 17.58
CA ASN A 53 7.27 -31.06 17.17
C ASN A 53 6.51 -30.99 15.86
N LEU A 54 6.60 -32.02 14.99
CA LEU A 54 6.02 -31.96 13.66
C LEU A 54 5.21 -33.21 13.30
N LYS A 55 5.82 -34.39 13.38
CA LYS A 55 5.17 -35.65 12.98
C LYS A 55 3.94 -35.96 13.85
N ALA A 56 4.06 -35.89 15.17
CA ALA A 56 2.94 -36.11 16.08
C ALA A 56 1.77 -35.14 15.81
N PRO A 57 1.97 -33.81 15.69
CA PRO A 57 0.90 -32.89 15.32
C PRO A 57 0.16 -33.26 14.04
N ILE A 58 0.88 -33.67 13.00
CA ILE A 58 0.29 -34.08 11.71
C ILE A 58 -0.62 -35.30 11.87
N PHE A 59 -0.07 -36.38 12.43
CA PHE A 59 -0.83 -37.64 12.54
C PHE A 59 -1.92 -37.57 13.61
N LEU A 60 -1.73 -36.82 14.69
CA LEU A 60 -2.77 -36.59 15.69
C LEU A 60 -3.93 -35.80 15.07
N THR A 61 -3.64 -34.77 14.27
CA THR A 61 -4.69 -34.00 13.58
C THR A 61 -5.44 -34.91 12.62
N GLN A 62 -4.74 -35.71 11.82
CA GLN A 62 -5.37 -36.69 10.92
C GLN A 62 -6.35 -37.61 11.66
N LEU A 63 -5.97 -38.10 12.85
CA LEU A 63 -6.84 -38.94 13.68
C LEU A 63 -8.01 -38.15 14.29
N VAL A 64 -7.83 -36.86 14.61
CA VAL A 64 -8.88 -36.00 15.19
C VAL A 64 -9.90 -35.54 14.14
N LEU A 65 -9.53 -35.38 12.87
CA LEU A 65 -10.39 -34.83 11.82
C LEU A 65 -11.79 -35.48 11.70
N PRO A 66 -11.98 -36.80 11.80
CA PRO A 66 -13.33 -37.40 11.76
C PRO A 66 -14.18 -37.08 13.01
N HIS A 67 -13.52 -36.70 14.09
CA HIS A 67 -14.08 -36.52 15.42
C HIS A 67 -14.22 -35.05 15.82
N ILE A 68 -13.59 -34.13 15.09
CA ILE A 68 -13.70 -32.70 15.35
C ILE A 68 -15.09 -32.19 14.99
N ALA A 69 -15.62 -31.25 15.77
CA ALA A 69 -16.91 -30.63 15.50
C ALA A 69 -16.87 -29.75 14.24
N GLN A 70 -18.02 -29.59 13.56
CA GLN A 70 -18.17 -28.59 12.51
C GLN A 70 -17.94 -27.21 13.13
N GLY A 71 -17.07 -26.39 12.52
CA GLY A 71 -16.68 -25.14 13.16
C GLY A 71 -15.63 -25.32 14.28
N GLY A 72 -14.96 -26.47 14.36
CA GLY A 72 -13.90 -26.71 15.34
C GLY A 72 -12.68 -25.79 15.18
N ARG A 73 -11.76 -25.86 16.13
CA ARG A 73 -10.56 -25.01 16.20
C ARG A 73 -9.29 -25.85 16.32
N ILE A 74 -8.29 -25.54 15.51
CA ILE A 74 -6.94 -26.10 15.64
C ILE A 74 -5.98 -24.96 15.94
N VAL A 75 -5.22 -25.06 17.02
CA VAL A 75 -4.21 -24.07 17.42
C VAL A 75 -2.85 -24.74 17.49
N MET A 76 -1.87 -24.16 16.82
CA MET A 76 -0.48 -24.63 16.85
C MET A 76 0.39 -23.67 17.66
N VAL A 77 1.10 -24.18 18.66
CA VAL A 77 2.08 -23.39 19.41
C VAL A 77 3.43 -23.51 18.72
N THR A 78 3.78 -22.47 17.95
CA THR A 78 5.06 -22.33 17.27
C THR A 78 6.10 -21.67 18.19
N SER A 79 7.07 -20.95 17.65
CA SER A 79 8.09 -20.23 18.42
C SER A 79 8.59 -19.04 17.62
N VAL A 80 9.05 -17.99 18.29
CA VAL A 80 9.86 -16.94 17.64
C VAL A 80 11.10 -17.50 16.95
N SER A 81 11.63 -18.64 17.43
CA SER A 81 12.75 -19.37 16.78
C SER A 81 12.41 -19.81 15.34
N ALA A 82 11.13 -19.88 14.96
CA ALA A 82 10.74 -20.13 13.56
C ALA A 82 11.13 -18.97 12.62
N ARG A 83 11.35 -17.78 13.17
CA ARG A 83 11.56 -16.52 12.44
C ARG A 83 12.89 -15.85 12.79
N LEU A 84 13.51 -16.25 13.89
CA LEU A 84 14.79 -15.75 14.37
C LEU A 84 15.89 -16.81 14.19
N GLY A 85 17.06 -16.39 13.73
CA GLY A 85 18.23 -17.27 13.55
C GLY A 85 19.01 -17.48 14.86
N ILE A 86 18.44 -18.24 15.79
CA ILE A 86 19.07 -18.54 17.09
C ILE A 86 20.07 -19.68 16.91
N ALA A 87 21.32 -19.46 17.35
CA ALA A 87 22.37 -20.47 17.28
C ALA A 87 21.96 -21.75 18.04
N GLN A 88 22.44 -22.91 17.58
CA GLN A 88 22.16 -24.23 18.17
C GLN A 88 20.71 -24.73 18.05
N GLN A 89 19.76 -23.92 17.57
CA GLN A 89 18.35 -24.29 17.44
C GLN A 89 17.96 -24.80 16.05
N THR A 90 18.90 -25.32 15.25
CA THR A 90 18.68 -25.68 13.84
C THR A 90 17.41 -26.52 13.61
N ILE A 91 17.25 -27.62 14.36
CA ILE A 91 16.11 -28.52 14.19
C ILE A 91 14.85 -27.96 14.84
N TYR A 92 14.97 -27.35 16.02
CA TYR A 92 13.84 -26.72 16.71
C TYR A 92 13.20 -25.62 15.85
N ALA A 93 14.00 -24.66 15.38
CA ALA A 93 13.57 -23.60 14.47
C ALA A 93 12.91 -24.14 13.20
N ALA A 94 13.53 -25.15 12.57
CA ALA A 94 12.97 -25.79 11.37
C ALA A 94 11.61 -26.44 11.62
N THR A 95 11.45 -27.18 12.73
CA THR A 95 10.17 -27.82 13.08
C THR A 95 9.08 -26.80 13.40
N LYS A 96 9.42 -25.71 14.09
CA LYS A 96 8.47 -24.63 14.40
C LYS A 96 8.06 -23.83 13.15
N ALA A 97 8.98 -23.58 12.22
CA ALA A 97 8.66 -23.01 10.92
C ALA A 97 7.82 -23.95 10.05
N ALA A 98 8.07 -25.26 10.11
CA ALA A 98 7.25 -26.25 9.43
C ALA A 98 5.81 -26.24 9.93
N LEU A 99 5.57 -26.09 11.24
CA LEU A 99 4.22 -25.91 11.79
C LEU A 99 3.52 -24.65 11.23
N GLU A 100 4.23 -23.54 11.04
CA GLU A 100 3.65 -22.34 10.39
C GLU A 100 3.23 -22.63 8.94
N GLY A 101 4.03 -23.42 8.21
CA GLY A 101 3.70 -23.89 6.86
C GLY A 101 2.47 -24.80 6.86
N VAL A 102 2.44 -25.79 7.74
CA VAL A 102 1.31 -26.73 7.90
C VAL A 102 0.03 -25.98 8.26
N CYS A 103 0.10 -25.01 9.18
CA CYS A 103 -1.05 -24.18 9.55
C CYS A 103 -1.66 -23.46 8.34
N LYS A 104 -0.84 -22.87 7.46
CA LYS A 104 -1.32 -22.18 6.25
C LYS A 104 -2.05 -23.14 5.31
N VAL A 105 -1.50 -24.34 5.12
CA VAL A 105 -2.13 -25.37 4.28
C VAL A 105 -3.47 -25.79 4.88
N TRP A 106 -3.49 -26.20 6.15
CA TRP A 106 -4.71 -26.69 6.80
C TRP A 106 -5.79 -25.63 6.98
N ALA A 107 -5.43 -24.35 7.16
CA ALA A 107 -6.40 -23.26 7.19
C ALA A 107 -7.21 -23.20 5.89
N THR A 108 -6.56 -23.43 4.74
CA THR A 108 -7.24 -23.46 3.44
C THR A 108 -7.99 -24.77 3.20
N GLU A 109 -7.40 -25.90 3.57
CA GLU A 109 -7.93 -27.25 3.34
C GLU A 109 -9.18 -27.53 4.19
N LEU A 110 -9.13 -27.17 5.48
CA LEU A 110 -10.16 -27.48 6.46
C LEU A 110 -11.21 -26.37 6.60
N GLY A 111 -10.83 -25.12 6.30
CA GLY A 111 -11.70 -23.95 6.44
C GLY A 111 -12.95 -24.01 5.55
N ARG A 112 -12.77 -24.26 4.25
CA ARG A 112 -13.89 -24.22 3.27
C ARG A 112 -14.85 -25.40 3.40
N LYS A 113 -14.33 -26.60 3.65
CA LYS A 113 -15.11 -27.85 3.64
C LYS A 113 -15.68 -28.20 5.02
N HIS A 114 -14.95 -27.89 6.09
CA HIS A 114 -15.28 -28.33 7.46
C HIS A 114 -15.54 -27.15 8.42
N GLY A 115 -15.39 -25.90 7.97
CA GLY A 115 -15.57 -24.70 8.81
C GLY A 115 -14.54 -24.58 9.93
N ILE A 116 -13.46 -25.38 9.89
CA ILE A 116 -12.45 -25.44 10.93
C ILE A 116 -11.44 -24.32 10.70
N THR A 117 -11.14 -23.54 11.74
CA THR A 117 -10.03 -22.57 11.67
C THR A 117 -8.76 -23.18 12.20
N VAL A 118 -7.63 -22.88 11.55
CA VAL A 118 -6.30 -23.31 11.98
C VAL A 118 -5.43 -22.07 12.16
N ASN A 119 -4.84 -21.90 13.35
CA ASN A 119 -4.05 -20.72 13.70
C ASN A 119 -2.74 -21.08 14.41
N CYS A 120 -1.74 -20.23 14.28
CA CYS A 120 -0.49 -20.32 15.03
C CYS A 120 -0.42 -19.27 16.13
N VAL A 121 0.09 -19.66 17.30
CA VAL A 121 0.60 -18.76 18.33
C VAL A 121 2.12 -18.92 18.35
N SER A 122 2.87 -17.82 18.29
CA SER A 122 4.34 -17.83 18.24
C SER A 122 4.91 -17.13 19.47
N PRO A 123 5.08 -17.83 20.60
CA PRO A 123 5.63 -17.23 21.81
C PRO A 123 7.12 -16.93 21.69
N GLY A 124 7.55 -15.87 22.37
CA GLY A 124 8.95 -15.63 22.74
C GLY A 124 9.40 -16.51 23.92
N PRO A 125 10.52 -16.17 24.58
CA PRO A 125 10.88 -16.77 25.87
C PRO A 125 9.73 -16.67 26.89
N VAL A 126 9.32 -17.81 27.44
CA VAL A 126 8.22 -17.91 28.41
C VAL A 126 8.66 -18.81 29.56
N ALA A 127 8.43 -18.36 30.80
CA ALA A 127 8.75 -19.05 32.05
C ALA A 127 7.90 -20.33 32.27
N THR A 128 8.09 -21.30 31.39
CA THR A 128 7.57 -22.66 31.50
C THR A 128 8.50 -23.52 32.36
N ASP A 129 8.06 -24.71 32.77
CA ASP A 129 8.93 -25.67 33.47
C ASP A 129 10.21 -25.95 32.67
N MET A 130 10.10 -26.07 31.33
CA MET A 130 11.24 -26.22 30.42
C MET A 130 12.22 -25.04 30.48
N TRP A 131 11.70 -23.81 30.58
CA TRP A 131 12.53 -22.61 30.71
C TRP A 131 13.22 -22.52 32.06
N ASN A 132 12.52 -22.91 33.13
CA ASN A 132 13.06 -22.87 34.49
C ASN A 132 14.11 -23.96 34.74
N GLU A 133 14.15 -24.98 33.90
CA GLU A 133 15.17 -26.05 33.90
C GLU A 133 16.39 -25.72 33.03
N CYS A 134 16.38 -24.60 32.28
CA CYS A 134 17.54 -24.19 31.48
C CYS A 134 18.75 -23.83 32.36
N GLU A 135 19.95 -24.16 31.87
CA GLU A 135 21.19 -23.79 32.53
C GLU A 135 21.34 -22.25 32.60
N PRO A 136 21.94 -21.69 33.67
CA PRO A 136 22.07 -20.23 33.84
C PRO A 136 22.77 -19.51 32.68
N GLU A 137 23.67 -20.18 31.98
CA GLU A 137 24.39 -19.65 30.82
C GLU A 137 23.46 -19.47 29.61
N VAL A 138 22.54 -20.41 29.38
CA VAL A 138 21.50 -20.31 28.35
C VAL A 138 20.55 -19.17 28.69
N LEU A 139 20.12 -19.06 29.95
CA LEU A 139 19.26 -17.96 30.39
C LEU A 139 19.92 -16.58 30.21
N ALA A 140 21.24 -16.49 30.42
CA ALA A 140 22.01 -15.27 30.20
C ALA A 140 22.07 -14.87 28.72
N ASP A 141 22.17 -15.83 27.80
CA ASP A 141 22.17 -15.58 26.34
C ASP A 141 20.85 -14.98 25.85
N PHE A 142 19.73 -15.31 26.51
CA PHE A 142 18.42 -14.75 26.20
C PHE A 142 18.11 -13.45 26.95
N GLN A 143 18.92 -13.04 27.94
CA GLN A 143 18.69 -11.83 28.72
C GLN A 143 18.61 -10.56 27.84
N PRO A 144 19.45 -10.37 26.81
CA PRO A 144 19.31 -9.23 25.90
C PRO A 144 17.98 -9.22 25.13
N ALA A 145 17.47 -10.40 24.74
CA ALA A 145 16.17 -10.51 24.05
C ALA A 145 15.00 -10.25 25.02
N ILE A 146 15.14 -10.67 26.27
CA ILE A 146 14.19 -10.37 27.35
C ILE A 146 14.16 -8.87 27.63
N ASP A 147 15.32 -8.23 27.78
CA ASP A 147 15.44 -6.80 28.04
C ASP A 147 14.90 -5.96 26.88
N ALA A 148 15.07 -6.44 25.65
CA ALA A 148 14.57 -5.82 24.43
C ALA A 148 13.08 -6.10 24.16
N THR A 149 12.37 -6.86 25.01
CA THR A 149 10.96 -7.18 24.81
C THR A 149 10.12 -5.90 24.91
N PRO A 150 9.45 -5.44 23.83
CA PRO A 150 8.83 -4.11 23.80
C PRO A 150 7.68 -3.93 24.80
N ALA A 151 6.96 -5.01 25.11
CA ALA A 151 5.82 -4.98 26.03
C ALA A 151 6.26 -4.81 27.49
N ALA A 152 7.39 -5.42 27.88
CA ALA A 152 8.04 -5.27 29.17
C ALA A 152 9.38 -6.03 29.13
N ALA A 153 10.42 -5.49 29.76
CA ALA A 153 11.73 -6.12 29.94
C ALA A 153 11.67 -7.29 30.94
N ARG A 154 10.93 -8.34 30.60
CA ARG A 154 10.77 -9.57 31.38
C ARG A 154 10.49 -10.75 30.46
N VAL A 155 10.80 -11.96 30.93
CA VAL A 155 10.33 -13.18 30.28
C VAL A 155 8.80 -13.21 30.28
N GLY A 156 8.20 -13.80 29.25
CA GLY A 156 6.76 -14.03 29.22
C GLY A 156 6.35 -15.01 30.33
N GLU A 157 5.14 -14.86 30.83
CA GLU A 157 4.52 -15.80 31.76
C GLU A 157 3.52 -16.69 31.01
N VAL A 158 3.23 -17.88 31.53
CA VAL A 158 2.19 -18.74 30.95
C VAL A 158 0.84 -18.01 30.86
N SER A 159 0.56 -17.12 31.82
CA SER A 159 -0.62 -16.26 31.83
C SER A 159 -0.65 -15.20 30.74
N ASP A 160 0.47 -14.91 30.07
CA ASP A 160 0.49 -14.02 28.91
C ASP A 160 0.10 -14.76 27.62
N ILE A 161 0.39 -16.06 27.54
CA ILE A 161 0.18 -16.88 26.34
C ILE A 161 -1.18 -17.59 26.35
N ALA A 162 -1.60 -18.11 27.52
CA ALA A 162 -2.86 -18.84 27.64
C ALA A 162 -4.09 -18.04 27.18
N PRO A 163 -4.24 -16.73 27.48
CA PRO A 163 -5.34 -15.92 26.96
C PRO A 163 -5.31 -15.74 25.45
N VAL A 164 -4.12 -15.68 24.84
CA VAL A 164 -3.96 -15.58 23.37
C VAL A 164 -4.41 -16.88 22.71
N VAL A 165 -4.02 -18.04 23.27
CA VAL A 165 -4.53 -19.34 22.82
C VAL A 165 -6.05 -19.43 23.02
N ALA A 166 -6.56 -18.95 24.16
CA ALA A 166 -8.00 -18.93 24.46
C ALA A 166 -8.81 -17.96 23.58
N LEU A 167 -8.19 -16.89 23.08
CA LEU A 167 -8.83 -15.98 22.12
C LEU A 167 -9.20 -16.74 20.84
N TYR A 168 -8.35 -17.65 20.38
CA TYR A 168 -8.65 -18.52 19.23
C TYR A 168 -9.78 -19.52 19.49
N PHE A 169 -10.17 -19.73 20.75
CA PHE A 169 -11.35 -20.52 21.12
C PHE A 169 -12.64 -19.70 20.95
N HIS A 170 -12.57 -18.40 21.26
CA HIS A 170 -13.71 -17.48 21.30
C HIS A 170 -13.91 -16.67 20.01
N LEU A 171 -13.02 -16.83 19.01
CA LEU A 171 -13.19 -16.33 17.65
C LEU A 171 -14.34 -17.08 16.92
N LEU A 172 -15.54 -16.81 17.40
CA LEU A 172 -16.86 -17.05 16.82
C LEU A 172 -17.67 -15.74 16.77
N LEU A 173 -17.07 -14.60 17.15
CA LEU A 173 -17.74 -13.31 17.39
C LEU A 173 -17.09 -12.13 16.63
N ALA A 174 -16.68 -12.35 15.37
CA ALA A 174 -16.54 -11.25 14.39
C ALA A 174 -17.74 -11.21 13.42
N GLN A 175 -18.84 -11.87 13.78
CA GLN A 175 -20.14 -11.70 13.16
C GLN A 175 -21.08 -11.10 14.21
N CYS A 176 -21.62 -9.93 13.88
CA CYS A 176 -22.63 -9.16 14.63
C CYS A 176 -22.17 -8.37 15.86
N ILE A 177 -21.55 -7.20 15.63
CA ILE A 177 -21.96 -5.94 16.30
C ILE A 177 -21.96 -4.82 15.23
N SER A 178 -23.17 -4.37 14.87
CA SER A 178 -23.56 -3.28 13.93
C SER A 178 -23.15 -3.42 12.45
N ASN A 179 -24.13 -3.24 11.55
CA ASN A 179 -24.10 -3.53 10.12
C ASN A 179 -23.13 -2.65 9.30
N GLN A 180 -21.88 -3.09 9.19
CA GLN A 180 -20.99 -2.75 8.08
C GLN A 180 -20.22 -4.01 7.71
N PHE A 181 -20.49 -4.57 6.53
CA PHE A 181 -19.68 -5.69 6.03
C PHE A 181 -18.36 -5.13 5.54
N LEU A 182 -17.29 -5.49 6.25
CA LEU A 182 -15.93 -5.02 6.01
C LEU A 182 -15.20 -5.97 5.05
N TRP A 183 -14.47 -5.41 4.09
CA TRP A 183 -13.61 -6.16 3.18
C TRP A 183 -12.17 -5.64 3.26
N THR A 184 -11.22 -6.53 3.56
CA THR A 184 -9.78 -6.32 3.29
C THR A 184 -9.38 -7.24 2.15
N GLY A 185 -8.97 -6.67 1.02
CA GLY A 185 -8.51 -7.45 -0.13
C GLY A 185 -7.06 -7.94 0.01
N LYS A 186 -6.51 -8.48 -1.08
CA LYS A 186 -5.06 -8.74 -1.24
C LYS A 186 -4.21 -7.47 -1.36
N SER A 187 -4.84 -6.30 -1.42
CA SER A 187 -4.21 -4.97 -1.38
C SER A 187 -4.56 -4.24 -0.07
N ASP A 188 -3.96 -3.08 0.15
CA ASP A 188 -4.22 -2.17 1.26
C ASP A 188 -5.48 -1.30 1.07
N ASN A 189 -6.24 -1.48 -0.01
CA ASN A 189 -7.50 -0.77 -0.28
C ASN A 189 -8.67 -1.28 0.58
N TYR A 190 -9.57 -0.36 0.94
CA TYR A 190 -10.88 -0.65 1.49
C TYR A 190 -11.99 -0.39 0.47
N ALA A 191 -12.93 -1.32 0.39
CA ALA A 191 -14.24 -1.10 -0.21
C ALA A 191 -15.32 -1.17 0.89
N TYR A 192 -16.33 -0.32 0.82
CA TYR A 192 -17.31 -0.16 1.90
C TYR A 192 -18.73 -0.48 1.45
N LEU A 193 -19.32 -1.55 2.00
CA LEU A 193 -20.75 -1.83 1.86
C LEU A 193 -21.53 -1.09 2.94
N VAL A 194 -22.29 -0.07 2.54
CA VAL A 194 -23.19 0.69 3.42
C VAL A 194 -24.60 0.18 3.22
N VAL A 195 -25.28 -0.18 4.31
CA VAL A 195 -26.62 -0.77 4.29
C VAL A 195 -27.52 0.01 5.23
N ASP A 196 -28.70 0.39 4.76
CA ASP A 196 -29.79 0.80 5.64
C ASP A 196 -30.49 -0.43 6.23
N ASP A 197 -30.47 -0.55 7.55
CA ASP A 197 -30.96 -1.75 8.24
C ASP A 197 -32.45 -2.02 8.02
N LYS A 198 -33.23 -0.99 7.72
CA LYS A 198 -34.69 -1.05 7.69
C LYS A 198 -35.22 -1.31 6.29
N SER A 199 -34.77 -0.55 5.29
CA SER A 199 -35.12 -0.73 3.88
C SER A 199 -34.29 -1.82 3.21
N LYS A 200 -33.14 -2.16 3.79
CA LYS A 200 -32.09 -3.00 3.18
C LYS A 200 -31.41 -2.36 1.99
N ASP A 201 -31.74 -1.11 1.63
CA ASP A 201 -31.06 -0.42 0.55
C ASP A 201 -29.58 -0.31 0.88
N ALA A 202 -28.74 -0.55 -0.12
CA ALA A 202 -27.30 -0.58 0.07
C ALA A 202 -26.56 0.05 -1.10
N VAL A 203 -25.40 0.62 -0.81
CA VAL A 203 -24.42 1.01 -1.83
C VAL A 203 -23.07 0.40 -1.50
N ILE A 204 -22.28 0.16 -2.56
CA ILE A 204 -20.89 -0.25 -2.41
C ILE A 204 -19.99 0.91 -2.85
N ILE A 205 -19.07 1.31 -1.96
CA ILE A 205 -18.12 2.41 -2.19
C ILE A 205 -16.77 1.82 -2.62
N ASP A 206 -16.19 2.37 -3.68
CA ASP A 206 -14.86 2.05 -4.24
C ASP A 206 -14.60 0.54 -4.50
N PRO A 207 -15.47 -0.18 -5.23
CA PRO A 207 -15.33 -1.62 -5.41
C PRO A 207 -14.34 -2.00 -6.53
N ALA A 208 -13.07 -1.64 -6.36
CA ALA A 208 -12.06 -1.78 -7.41
C ALA A 208 -11.68 -3.21 -7.79
N ASN A 209 -11.96 -4.20 -6.93
CA ASN A 209 -11.61 -5.60 -7.15
C ASN A 209 -12.84 -6.52 -7.20
N PRO A 210 -13.51 -6.64 -8.36
CA PRO A 210 -14.74 -7.42 -8.55
C PRO A 210 -14.65 -8.87 -8.10
N GLU A 211 -13.51 -9.54 -8.31
CA GLU A 211 -13.33 -10.94 -7.95
C GLU A 211 -13.53 -11.21 -6.45
N GLU A 212 -13.24 -10.21 -5.61
CA GLU A 212 -13.32 -10.33 -4.18
C GLU A 212 -14.64 -9.77 -3.61
N VAL A 213 -15.16 -8.67 -4.17
CA VAL A 213 -16.40 -8.04 -3.69
C VAL A 213 -17.67 -8.70 -4.26
N ALA A 214 -17.65 -9.14 -5.51
CA ALA A 214 -18.86 -9.65 -6.17
C ALA A 214 -19.42 -10.94 -5.53
N PRO A 215 -18.61 -11.93 -5.10
CA PRO A 215 -19.13 -13.12 -4.43
C PRO A 215 -19.87 -12.78 -3.13
N VAL A 216 -19.34 -11.84 -2.33
CA VAL A 216 -19.94 -11.39 -1.08
C VAL A 216 -21.26 -10.67 -1.36
N LEU A 217 -21.24 -9.71 -2.29
CA LEU A 217 -22.44 -8.94 -2.64
C LEU A 217 -23.53 -9.84 -3.24
N ARG A 218 -23.17 -10.79 -4.10
CA ARG A 218 -24.10 -11.78 -4.65
C ARG A 218 -24.77 -12.60 -3.54
N GLU A 219 -24.02 -13.07 -2.55
CA GLU A 219 -24.59 -13.79 -1.41
C GLU A 219 -25.58 -12.92 -0.62
N GLN A 220 -25.24 -11.67 -0.34
CA GLN A 220 -26.08 -10.75 0.42
C GLN A 220 -27.36 -10.37 -0.36
N ILE A 221 -27.25 -10.15 -1.67
CA ILE A 221 -28.39 -9.85 -2.55
C ILE A 221 -29.31 -11.08 -2.64
N ASN A 222 -28.75 -12.26 -2.92
CA ASN A 222 -29.55 -13.48 -3.09
C ASN A 222 -30.23 -13.95 -1.81
N SER A 223 -29.61 -13.68 -0.64
CA SER A 223 -30.21 -13.96 0.67
C SER A 223 -31.24 -12.91 1.10
N GLY A 224 -31.44 -11.84 0.33
CA GLY A 224 -32.35 -10.74 0.67
C GLY A 224 -31.87 -9.89 1.85
N LYS A 225 -30.60 -10.00 2.24
CA LYS A 225 -30.00 -9.20 3.32
C LYS A 225 -29.76 -7.76 2.89
N ILE A 226 -29.54 -7.52 1.60
CA ILE A 226 -29.39 -6.19 1.01
C ILE A 226 -30.18 -6.06 -0.30
N ASN A 227 -30.55 -4.82 -0.62
CA ASN A 227 -31.01 -4.35 -1.91
C ASN A 227 -29.96 -3.36 -2.44
N LEU A 228 -29.03 -3.83 -3.29
CA LEU A 228 -28.00 -2.95 -3.84
C LEU A 228 -28.62 -1.94 -4.81
N THR A 229 -28.51 -0.65 -4.50
CA THR A 229 -29.13 0.44 -5.25
C THR A 229 -28.15 1.19 -6.16
N ALA A 230 -26.88 1.31 -5.77
CA ALA A 230 -25.85 2.00 -6.55
C ALA A 230 -24.43 1.52 -6.24
N ILE A 231 -23.51 1.79 -7.17
CA ILE A 231 -22.07 1.84 -6.92
C ILE A 231 -21.70 3.31 -6.67
N VAL A 232 -20.84 3.56 -5.68
CA VAL A 232 -20.38 4.89 -5.32
C VAL A 232 -18.86 4.93 -5.43
N ASN A 233 -18.29 5.99 -6.00
CA ASN A 233 -16.84 6.19 -6.07
C ASN A 233 -16.43 7.51 -5.41
N THR A 234 -15.26 7.50 -4.79
CA THR A 234 -14.62 8.71 -4.25
C THR A 234 -13.88 9.48 -5.34
N HIS A 235 -13.15 8.78 -6.22
CA HIS A 235 -12.38 9.37 -7.32
C HIS A 235 -12.05 8.34 -8.41
N HIS A 236 -11.45 8.80 -9.50
CA HIS A 236 -11.29 8.00 -10.72
C HIS A 236 -10.15 6.97 -10.73
N HIS A 237 -9.22 6.98 -9.77
CA HIS A 237 -8.09 6.05 -9.80
C HIS A 237 -8.58 4.59 -9.86
N TRP A 238 -7.80 3.76 -10.57
CA TRP A 238 -8.20 2.40 -10.91
C TRP A 238 -8.45 1.52 -9.68
N ASP A 239 -7.68 1.72 -8.62
CA ASP A 239 -7.81 1.00 -7.35
C ASP A 239 -9.01 1.47 -6.50
N HIS A 240 -9.85 2.37 -7.03
CA HIS A 240 -11.17 2.75 -6.50
C HIS A 240 -12.31 2.51 -7.49
N ALA A 241 -12.16 2.98 -8.74
CA ALA A 241 -13.20 2.94 -9.78
C ALA A 241 -13.00 1.83 -10.83
N GLY A 242 -11.84 1.18 -10.88
CA GLY A 242 -11.46 0.23 -11.93
C GLY A 242 -12.30 -1.04 -12.01
N GLY A 243 -13.04 -1.36 -10.94
CA GLY A 243 -13.95 -2.51 -10.89
C GLY A 243 -15.35 -2.24 -11.43
N ASN A 244 -15.73 -0.97 -11.66
CA ASN A 244 -17.11 -0.56 -11.95
C ASN A 244 -17.69 -1.29 -13.18
N LYS A 245 -16.97 -1.25 -14.30
CA LYS A 245 -17.43 -1.85 -15.57
C LYS A 245 -17.64 -3.35 -15.45
N GLN A 246 -16.69 -4.06 -14.86
CA GLN A 246 -16.77 -5.50 -14.65
C GLN A 246 -17.93 -5.88 -13.71
N LEU A 247 -18.19 -5.07 -12.68
CA LEU A 247 -19.36 -5.28 -11.83
C LEU A 247 -20.65 -5.09 -12.62
N LEU A 248 -20.80 -4.03 -13.40
CA LEU A 248 -21.99 -3.77 -14.20
C LEU A 248 -22.29 -4.86 -15.25
N ASP A 249 -21.29 -5.63 -15.68
CA ASP A 249 -21.46 -6.80 -16.55
C ASP A 249 -22.12 -7.99 -15.83
N LEU A 250 -22.09 -8.01 -14.49
CA LEU A 250 -22.72 -9.05 -13.68
C LEU A 250 -24.24 -8.81 -13.56
N PRO A 251 -25.07 -9.87 -13.61
CA PRO A 251 -26.53 -9.75 -13.55
C PRO A 251 -27.06 -8.96 -12.35
N GLU A 252 -26.41 -9.07 -11.19
CA GLU A 252 -26.84 -8.44 -9.94
C GLU A 252 -26.64 -6.92 -9.91
N PHE A 253 -25.71 -6.40 -10.73
CA PHE A 253 -25.30 -5.00 -10.77
C PHE A 253 -25.73 -4.30 -12.07
N LYS A 254 -26.18 -5.07 -13.06
CA LYS A 254 -26.55 -4.56 -14.37
C LYS A 254 -27.59 -3.44 -14.25
N GLY A 255 -27.28 -2.30 -14.84
CA GLY A 255 -28.16 -1.13 -14.88
C GLY A 255 -28.24 -0.34 -13.57
N LYS A 256 -27.42 -0.67 -12.55
CA LYS A 256 -27.30 0.16 -11.35
C LYS A 256 -26.55 1.46 -11.69
N PRO A 257 -26.96 2.61 -11.13
CA PRO A 257 -26.21 3.84 -11.29
C PRO A 257 -24.83 3.73 -10.62
N VAL A 258 -23.85 4.35 -11.25
CA VAL A 258 -22.54 4.66 -10.67
C VAL A 258 -22.53 6.14 -10.32
N ILE A 259 -22.31 6.45 -9.05
CA ILE A 259 -22.36 7.81 -8.50
C ILE A 259 -20.96 8.19 -8.03
N GLY A 260 -20.35 9.24 -8.54
CA GLY A 260 -18.95 9.51 -8.24
C GLY A 260 -18.41 10.81 -8.81
N GLY A 261 -17.10 10.98 -8.66
CA GLY A 261 -16.33 11.99 -9.37
C GLY A 261 -16.60 11.93 -10.88
N LYS A 262 -16.58 13.10 -11.52
CA LYS A 262 -16.94 13.26 -12.94
C LYS A 262 -16.06 12.43 -13.90
N ASP A 263 -14.85 12.08 -13.45
CA ASP A 263 -13.83 11.40 -14.27
C ASP A 263 -13.78 9.89 -13.98
N CYS A 264 -14.61 9.38 -13.05
CA CYS A 264 -14.73 7.96 -12.77
C CYS A 264 -15.26 7.18 -13.99
N ASP A 265 -14.66 6.04 -14.30
CA ASP A 265 -15.13 5.20 -15.41
C ASP A 265 -16.59 4.77 -15.20
N VAL A 266 -17.36 4.80 -16.29
CA VAL A 266 -18.80 4.51 -16.36
C VAL A 266 -19.69 5.26 -15.35
N VAL A 267 -19.23 6.42 -14.83
CA VAL A 267 -20.04 7.26 -13.94
C VAL A 267 -21.34 7.71 -14.64
N THR A 268 -22.45 7.59 -13.92
CA THR A 268 -23.79 7.93 -14.43
C THR A 268 -24.34 9.20 -13.78
N THR A 269 -23.85 9.57 -12.60
CA THR A 269 -24.33 10.73 -11.84
C THR A 269 -23.20 11.32 -11.01
N THR A 270 -22.98 12.62 -11.14
CA THR A 270 -22.05 13.39 -10.31
C THR A 270 -22.84 14.48 -9.58
N PRO A 271 -23.16 14.30 -8.28
CA PRO A 271 -23.85 15.32 -7.51
C PRO A 271 -22.94 16.53 -7.29
N LYS A 272 -23.51 17.73 -7.20
CA LYS A 272 -22.72 18.92 -6.85
C LYS A 272 -22.27 18.87 -5.40
N ASN A 273 -21.24 19.65 -5.06
CA ASN A 273 -20.80 19.82 -3.68
C ASN A 273 -21.97 20.22 -2.76
N GLY A 274 -22.15 19.50 -1.65
CA GLY A 274 -23.23 19.68 -0.68
C GLY A 274 -24.56 19.04 -1.06
N GLU A 275 -24.75 18.63 -2.31
CA GLU A 275 -25.90 17.82 -2.75
C GLU A 275 -25.64 16.33 -2.49
N GLY A 276 -26.66 15.50 -2.69
CA GLY A 276 -26.50 14.06 -2.55
C GLY A 276 -27.82 13.32 -2.69
N PHE A 277 -27.89 12.15 -2.09
CA PHE A 277 -29.00 11.21 -2.24
C PHE A 277 -29.31 10.52 -0.91
N LYS A 278 -30.22 9.54 -0.92
CA LYS A 278 -30.56 8.75 0.26
C LYS A 278 -30.39 7.26 0.00
N ILE A 279 -30.06 6.55 1.06
CA ILE A 279 -30.06 5.09 1.14
C ILE A 279 -31.01 4.73 2.28
N GLY A 280 -32.26 4.38 1.99
CA GLY A 280 -33.28 4.26 3.02
C GLY A 280 -33.41 5.55 3.87
N ASP A 281 -33.16 5.43 5.18
CA ASP A 281 -33.19 6.54 6.14
C ASP A 281 -31.83 7.28 6.25
N ILE A 282 -30.76 6.76 5.63
CA ILE A 282 -29.42 7.37 5.61
C ILE A 282 -29.38 8.52 4.61
N SER A 283 -29.01 9.71 5.10
CA SER A 283 -28.74 10.89 4.27
C SER A 283 -27.29 10.86 3.78
N VAL A 284 -27.07 10.98 2.47
CA VAL A 284 -25.73 11.03 1.85
C VAL A 284 -25.49 12.41 1.26
N LYS A 285 -24.33 13.01 1.52
CA LYS A 285 -23.90 14.29 0.95
C LYS A 285 -22.50 14.17 0.34
N ALA A 286 -22.35 14.69 -0.88
CA ALA A 286 -21.07 14.87 -1.54
C ALA A 286 -20.33 16.07 -0.94
N ILE A 287 -19.06 15.87 -0.59
CA ILE A 287 -18.17 16.91 -0.12
C ILE A 287 -16.96 16.91 -1.04
N TYR A 288 -16.83 17.97 -1.84
CA TYR A 288 -15.73 18.06 -2.81
C TYR A 288 -14.43 18.35 -2.09
N THR A 289 -13.41 17.55 -2.39
CA THR A 289 -12.08 17.64 -1.79
C THR A 289 -10.98 17.48 -2.86
N PRO A 290 -10.97 18.34 -3.90
CA PRO A 290 -9.98 18.26 -4.97
C PRO A 290 -8.58 18.43 -4.38
N CYS A 291 -7.67 17.52 -4.70
CA CYS A 291 -6.22 17.67 -4.55
C CYS A 291 -5.51 16.38 -4.97
N HIS A 292 -5.88 15.26 -4.33
CA HIS A 292 -5.33 13.95 -4.70
C HIS A 292 -5.65 13.66 -6.17
N THR A 293 -6.93 13.77 -6.50
CA THR A 293 -7.41 14.02 -7.85
C THR A 293 -8.31 15.26 -7.85
N GLN A 294 -8.56 15.83 -9.02
CA GLN A 294 -9.46 16.97 -9.20
C GLN A 294 -10.95 16.58 -9.10
N ASP A 295 -11.26 15.28 -9.25
CA ASP A 295 -12.62 14.75 -9.12
C ASP A 295 -12.92 14.12 -7.76
N SER A 296 -12.01 14.27 -6.78
CA SER A 296 -12.15 13.69 -5.44
C SER A 296 -13.39 14.20 -4.68
N ILE A 297 -14.23 13.27 -4.23
CA ILE A 297 -15.41 13.47 -3.40
C ILE A 297 -15.32 12.63 -2.13
N CYS A 298 -15.48 13.27 -0.98
CA CYS A 298 -15.77 12.61 0.29
C CYS A 298 -17.29 12.47 0.48
N TRP A 299 -17.74 11.33 1.02
CA TRP A 299 -19.17 11.05 1.24
C TRP A 299 -19.52 11.12 2.72
N LEU A 300 -20.21 12.20 3.13
CA LEU A 300 -20.77 12.30 4.48
C LEU A 300 -22.11 11.57 4.52
N MET A 301 -22.21 10.58 5.40
CA MET A 301 -23.43 9.80 5.60
C MET A 301 -23.91 9.94 7.05
N GLU A 302 -25.19 10.23 7.24
CA GLU A 302 -25.76 10.46 8.56
C GLU A 302 -27.16 9.84 8.67
N ASP A 303 -27.41 9.20 9.80
CA ASP A 303 -28.71 8.66 10.19
C ASP A 303 -28.99 8.92 11.69
N SER A 304 -29.98 8.24 12.25
CA SER A 304 -30.34 8.39 13.68
C SER A 304 -29.29 7.84 14.66
N THR A 305 -28.36 7.01 14.20
CA THR A 305 -27.35 6.33 15.02
C THR A 305 -26.03 7.09 15.05
N GLY A 306 -25.76 7.92 14.05
CA GLY A 306 -24.59 8.77 14.00
C GLY A 306 -24.24 9.21 12.60
N ARG A 307 -23.00 9.66 12.44
CA ARG A 307 -22.46 10.16 11.17
C ARG A 307 -21.07 9.60 10.89
N VAL A 308 -20.81 9.38 9.61
CA VAL A 308 -19.56 8.85 9.09
C VAL A 308 -19.17 9.62 7.84
N VAL A 309 -17.87 9.67 7.52
CA VAL A 309 -17.37 10.22 6.28
C VAL A 309 -16.44 9.23 5.60
N PHE A 310 -16.73 8.90 4.35
CA PHE A 310 -15.85 8.11 3.48
C PHE A 310 -14.95 9.07 2.72
N THR A 311 -13.64 8.98 2.94
CA THR A 311 -12.71 10.05 2.53
C THR A 311 -11.85 9.71 1.32
N GLY A 312 -11.97 8.49 0.80
CA GLY A 312 -11.08 7.99 -0.25
C GLY A 312 -9.63 8.30 0.09
N ASP A 313 -8.96 8.94 -0.85
CA ASP A 313 -7.54 9.26 -0.74
C ASP A 313 -7.28 10.71 -0.32
N THR A 314 -8.30 11.44 0.12
CA THR A 314 -8.13 12.79 0.67
C THR A 314 -7.53 12.72 2.08
N LEU A 315 -8.21 12.03 3.00
CA LEU A 315 -7.84 11.93 4.42
C LEU A 315 -7.64 10.47 4.80
N PHE A 316 -6.49 10.17 5.43
CA PHE A 316 -6.18 8.90 6.08
C PHE A 316 -5.99 9.12 7.58
N HIS A 317 -6.10 8.08 8.39
CA HIS A 317 -5.73 8.20 9.80
C HIS A 317 -4.24 8.58 9.93
N GLY A 318 -3.98 9.73 10.56
CA GLY A 318 -2.65 10.30 10.73
C GLY A 318 -1.96 10.77 9.43
N GLY A 319 -2.66 10.81 8.30
CA GLY A 319 -2.08 11.15 6.99
C GLY A 319 -3.07 11.81 6.01
N CYS A 320 -2.59 12.04 4.78
CA CYS A 320 -3.39 12.50 3.65
C CYS A 320 -2.87 11.90 2.33
N GLY A 321 -3.63 12.05 1.25
CA GLY A 321 -3.22 11.66 -0.10
C GLY A 321 -1.95 12.34 -0.59
N ARG A 322 -1.30 11.71 -1.57
CA ARG A 322 -0.33 12.42 -2.43
C ARG A 322 -1.08 13.40 -3.33
N PHE A 323 -0.45 14.53 -3.65
CA PHE A 323 -1.05 15.59 -4.46
C PHE A 323 -0.71 15.33 -5.92
N PHE A 324 -1.36 14.36 -6.55
CA PHE A 324 -1.05 14.00 -7.95
C PHE A 324 -1.56 15.08 -8.92
N GLU A 325 -2.76 15.58 -8.69
CA GLU A 325 -3.42 16.54 -9.60
C GLU A 325 -3.68 17.90 -8.97
N GLY A 326 -3.16 18.14 -7.77
CA GLY A 326 -3.47 19.33 -7.00
C GLY A 326 -2.29 19.87 -6.19
N SER A 327 -2.62 20.80 -5.31
CA SER A 327 -1.68 21.65 -4.60
C SER A 327 -1.82 21.55 -3.09
N ALA A 328 -0.81 22.04 -2.38
CA ALA A 328 -0.86 22.16 -0.92
C ALA A 328 -1.99 23.10 -0.46
N GLU A 329 -2.33 24.13 -1.26
CA GLU A 329 -3.45 25.02 -0.96
C GLU A 329 -4.77 24.26 -0.99
N GLU A 330 -4.99 23.47 -2.04
CA GLU A 330 -6.17 22.63 -2.20
C GLU A 330 -6.28 21.58 -1.10
N MET A 331 -5.20 20.84 -0.77
CA MET A 331 -5.24 19.87 0.34
C MET A 331 -5.51 20.56 1.68
N ASN A 332 -4.92 21.74 1.92
CA ASN A 332 -5.17 22.48 3.14
C ASN A 332 -6.64 22.95 3.24
N ILE A 333 -7.24 23.37 2.13
CA ILE A 333 -8.67 23.66 2.08
C ILE A 333 -9.48 22.39 2.36
N ALA A 334 -9.17 21.28 1.69
CA ALA A 334 -9.87 20.02 1.85
C ALA A 334 -9.85 19.51 3.31
N LEU A 335 -8.67 19.47 3.94
CA LEU A 335 -8.52 18.97 5.30
C LEU A 335 -8.92 20.00 6.36
N ASN A 336 -8.30 21.18 6.35
CA ASN A 336 -8.35 22.12 7.47
C ASN A 336 -9.50 23.14 7.38
N LYS A 337 -10.21 23.21 6.24
CA LYS A 337 -11.42 24.04 6.12
C LYS A 337 -12.66 23.18 5.90
N THR A 338 -12.62 22.25 4.96
CA THR A 338 -13.78 21.47 4.57
C THR A 338 -14.03 20.32 5.55
N LEU A 339 -13.14 19.33 5.64
CA LEU A 339 -13.34 18.17 6.52
C LEU A 339 -13.26 18.53 8.01
N ALA A 340 -12.37 19.46 8.39
CA ALA A 340 -12.31 19.96 9.76
C ALA A 340 -13.58 20.73 10.19
N SER A 341 -14.44 21.18 9.25
CA SER A 341 -15.73 21.79 9.61
C SER A 341 -16.82 20.79 9.96
N LEU A 342 -16.59 19.50 9.70
CA LEU A 342 -17.51 18.44 10.10
C LEU A 342 -17.54 18.30 11.63
N PRO A 343 -18.66 17.81 12.19
CA PRO A 343 -18.75 17.55 13.63
C PRO A 343 -17.67 16.57 14.09
N ASP A 344 -17.09 16.83 15.27
CA ASP A 344 -15.93 16.09 15.79
C ASP A 344 -16.20 14.60 16.05
N ASP A 345 -17.45 14.19 16.23
CA ASP A 345 -17.87 12.79 16.40
C ASP A 345 -18.03 12.03 15.07
N THR A 346 -17.76 12.67 13.92
CA THR A 346 -17.87 12.03 12.60
C THR A 346 -16.77 11.00 12.41
N LYS A 347 -17.12 9.72 12.31
CA LYS A 347 -16.16 8.63 12.10
C LYS A 347 -15.59 8.67 10.69
N VAL A 348 -14.28 8.41 10.56
CA VAL A 348 -13.56 8.48 9.28
C VAL A 348 -13.34 7.08 8.71
N TYR A 349 -13.63 6.91 7.42
CA TYR A 349 -13.45 5.69 6.65
C TYR A 349 -12.59 5.98 5.41
N PRO A 350 -11.27 5.77 5.47
CA PRO A 350 -10.35 6.13 4.39
C PRO A 350 -10.28 5.09 3.26
N GLY A 351 -9.66 5.44 2.14
CA GLY A 351 -9.48 4.53 1.00
C GLY A 351 -8.55 3.34 1.26
N HIS A 352 -7.59 3.49 2.19
CA HIS A 352 -6.47 2.56 2.39
C HIS A 352 -6.09 2.39 3.86
N GLU A 353 -5.47 1.25 4.18
CA GLU A 353 -4.88 0.95 5.49
C GLU A 353 -3.42 1.44 5.60
N TYR A 354 -3.23 2.75 5.51
CA TYR A 354 -1.92 3.40 5.65
C TYR A 354 -1.55 3.83 7.06
N THR A 355 -2.38 3.53 8.05
CA THR A 355 -2.27 4.14 9.39
C THR A 355 -0.92 3.86 10.05
N LYS A 356 -0.38 2.64 9.94
CA LYS A 356 0.95 2.30 10.47
C LYS A 356 2.06 3.16 9.85
N ALA A 357 2.06 3.31 8.53
CA ALA A 357 3.07 4.12 7.84
C ALA A 357 2.89 5.62 8.14
N ASN A 358 1.64 6.08 8.23
CA ASN A 358 1.29 7.46 8.54
C ASN A 358 1.75 7.86 9.95
N VAL A 359 1.51 7.01 10.94
CA VAL A 359 1.94 7.25 12.32
C VAL A 359 3.46 7.28 12.44
N LYS A 360 4.18 6.37 11.79
CA LYS A 360 5.66 6.40 11.82
C LYS A 360 6.21 7.75 11.35
N PHE A 361 5.64 8.27 10.26
CA PHE A 361 5.95 9.62 9.80
C PHE A 361 5.50 10.69 10.81
N ALA A 362 4.27 10.61 11.31
CA ALA A 362 3.73 11.58 12.27
C ALA A 362 4.61 11.69 13.53
N LEU A 363 5.07 10.57 14.07
CA LEU A 363 6.01 10.51 15.20
C LEU A 363 7.36 11.16 14.88
N SER A 364 7.84 11.11 13.63
CA SER A 364 9.07 11.83 13.26
C SER A 364 8.93 13.36 13.30
N VAL A 365 7.68 13.86 13.26
CA VAL A 365 7.36 15.30 13.23
C VAL A 365 6.84 15.80 14.58
N LEU A 366 5.92 15.07 15.21
CA LEU A 366 5.18 15.48 16.40
C LEU A 366 4.99 14.28 17.36
N GLN A 367 5.54 14.38 18.57
CA GLN A 367 5.53 13.32 19.60
C GLN A 367 4.44 13.55 20.65
N SER A 368 3.24 13.93 20.22
CA SER A 368 2.11 14.20 21.12
C SER A 368 1.47 12.91 21.66
N GLU A 369 0.76 13.01 22.79
CA GLU A 369 0.05 11.87 23.37
C GLU A 369 -1.04 11.31 22.44
N ALA A 370 -1.66 12.16 21.61
CA ALA A 370 -2.64 11.72 20.61
C ALA A 370 -1.97 10.88 19.52
N VAL A 371 -0.82 11.32 18.98
CA VAL A 371 -0.05 10.56 17.96
C VAL A 371 0.43 9.22 18.52
N LYS A 372 0.89 9.18 19.78
CA LYS A 372 1.30 7.93 20.44
C LYS A 372 0.14 6.96 20.63
N LYS A 373 -1.05 7.46 21.02
CA LYS A 373 -2.26 6.63 21.13
C LYS A 373 -2.65 6.03 19.77
N LEU A 374 -2.59 6.82 18.70
CA LEU A 374 -2.80 6.31 17.35
C LEU A 374 -1.76 5.23 16.98
N SER A 375 -0.48 5.42 17.36
CA SER A 375 0.57 4.40 17.18
C SER A 375 0.26 3.09 17.87
N SER A 376 -0.03 3.16 19.18
CA SER A 376 -0.36 1.97 19.96
C SER A 376 -1.60 1.28 19.40
N PHE A 377 -2.60 2.04 18.94
CA PHE A 377 -3.77 1.45 18.31
C PHE A 377 -3.41 0.76 16.99
N ALA A 378 -2.67 1.41 16.11
CA ALA A 378 -2.27 0.87 14.82
C ALA A 378 -1.39 -0.38 14.97
N GLU A 379 -0.50 -0.45 15.97
CA GLU A 379 0.32 -1.63 16.24
C GLU A 379 -0.51 -2.85 16.67
N ASN A 380 -1.55 -2.61 17.46
CA ASN A 380 -2.39 -3.66 18.05
C ASN A 380 -3.61 -4.04 17.20
N ASN A 381 -3.85 -3.35 16.09
CA ASN A 381 -4.98 -3.61 15.22
C ASN A 381 -4.52 -3.78 13.76
N LYS A 382 -5.10 -4.76 13.07
CA LYS A 382 -4.85 -4.96 11.64
C LYS A 382 -5.52 -3.86 10.80
N GLU A 383 -6.62 -3.33 11.31
CA GLU A 383 -7.58 -2.48 10.61
C GLU A 383 -8.00 -1.32 11.52
N THR A 384 -8.05 -0.11 10.96
CA THR A 384 -8.20 1.14 11.72
C THR A 384 -9.37 2.01 11.28
N GLN A 385 -9.93 1.75 10.10
CA GLN A 385 -11.10 2.43 9.55
C GLN A 385 -12.31 2.42 10.49
N GLY A 386 -12.99 3.57 10.60
CA GLY A 386 -14.16 3.75 11.45
C GLY A 386 -13.89 3.73 12.95
N LYS A 387 -12.62 3.68 13.38
CA LYS A 387 -12.22 3.69 14.80
C LYS A 387 -11.95 5.08 15.33
N PHE A 388 -11.59 6.02 14.46
CA PHE A 388 -11.30 7.41 14.81
C PHE A 388 -12.26 8.36 14.12
N THR A 389 -12.39 9.55 14.70
CA THR A 389 -13.28 10.60 14.21
C THR A 389 -12.51 11.80 13.66
N ILE A 390 -13.22 12.73 13.02
CA ILE A 390 -12.69 14.03 12.62
C ILE A 390 -12.07 14.78 13.81
N GLY A 391 -12.68 14.66 15.01
CA GLY A 391 -12.12 15.19 16.24
C GLY A 391 -10.76 14.59 16.58
N ASP A 392 -10.64 13.26 16.53
CA ASP A 392 -9.37 12.56 16.75
C ASP A 392 -8.31 12.96 15.72
N GLU A 393 -8.68 13.08 14.44
CA GLU A 393 -7.74 13.49 13.38
C GLU A 393 -7.19 14.91 13.61
N LYS A 394 -8.00 15.85 14.12
CA LYS A 394 -7.50 17.18 14.52
C LYS A 394 -6.47 17.09 15.65
N GLU A 395 -6.50 16.03 16.46
CA GLU A 395 -5.55 15.81 17.54
C GLU A 395 -4.28 15.08 17.10
N HIS A 396 -4.34 14.06 16.23
CA HIS A 396 -3.15 13.26 15.88
C HIS A 396 -2.63 13.41 14.45
N ASN A 397 -3.40 14.01 13.53
CA ASN A 397 -3.00 14.07 12.13
C ASN A 397 -2.15 15.32 11.89
N VAL A 398 -0.87 15.12 11.57
CA VAL A 398 0.08 16.21 11.35
C VAL A 398 -0.33 17.13 10.18
N PHE A 399 -1.07 16.62 9.19
CA PHE A 399 -1.59 17.42 8.09
C PHE A 399 -2.82 18.26 8.47
N MET A 400 -3.50 17.90 9.57
CA MET A 400 -4.62 18.68 10.13
C MET A 400 -4.17 19.69 11.21
N ARG A 401 -2.86 19.84 11.39
CA ARG A 401 -2.24 20.62 12.48
C ARG A 401 -1.16 21.58 11.96
N VAL A 402 -1.39 22.16 10.79
CA VAL A 402 -0.42 23.05 10.10
C VAL A 402 -0.05 24.33 10.90
N ASP A 403 -0.88 24.71 11.88
CA ASP A 403 -0.62 25.83 12.79
C ASP A 403 0.11 25.42 14.09
N ASP A 404 0.41 24.13 14.27
CA ASP A 404 1.07 23.64 15.47
C ASP A 404 2.54 24.12 15.53
N PRO A 405 2.98 24.76 16.64
CA PRO A 405 4.34 25.30 16.75
C PRO A 405 5.46 24.26 16.61
N GLU A 406 5.24 23.02 17.05
CA GLU A 406 6.24 21.96 16.92
C GLU A 406 6.35 21.48 15.47
N ILE A 407 5.21 21.40 14.76
CA ILE A 407 5.17 21.09 13.33
C ILE A 407 5.80 22.20 12.48
N GLN A 408 5.49 23.47 12.78
CA GLN A 408 6.11 24.61 12.12
C GLN A 408 7.64 24.62 12.31
N LYS A 409 8.09 24.29 13.52
CA LYS A 409 9.52 24.13 13.81
C LYS A 409 10.14 22.97 13.03
N ALA A 410 9.47 21.81 12.97
CA ALA A 410 9.96 20.63 12.26
C ALA A 410 10.06 20.87 10.74
N THR A 411 9.12 21.64 10.18
CA THR A 411 9.12 22.00 8.74
C THR A 411 10.00 23.20 8.41
N GLY A 412 10.31 24.05 9.41
CA GLY A 412 10.97 25.34 9.19
C GLY A 412 10.08 26.37 8.47
N LYS A 413 8.76 26.16 8.49
CA LYS A 413 7.74 26.98 7.82
C LYS A 413 6.71 27.48 8.82
N THR A 414 6.04 28.58 8.50
CA THR A 414 5.03 29.21 9.38
C THR A 414 3.73 29.54 8.67
N ASP A 415 3.78 29.76 7.34
CA ASP A 415 2.56 29.83 6.55
C ASP A 415 1.93 28.42 6.42
N PRO A 416 0.62 28.27 6.69
CA PRO A 416 -0.05 26.96 6.67
C PRO A 416 0.10 26.19 5.35
N ILE A 417 0.14 26.89 4.21
CA ILE A 417 0.26 26.26 2.89
C ILE A 417 1.69 25.76 2.68
N ASP A 418 2.68 26.56 3.07
CA ASP A 418 4.08 26.14 3.07
C ASP A 418 4.34 24.95 4.01
N VAL A 419 3.70 24.94 5.19
CA VAL A 419 3.78 23.83 6.15
C VAL A 419 3.17 22.56 5.54
N MET A 420 1.98 22.65 4.94
CA MET A 420 1.33 21.54 4.24
C MET A 420 2.21 20.98 3.12
N SER A 421 2.75 21.85 2.27
CA SER A 421 3.65 21.50 1.18
C SER A 421 4.89 20.78 1.70
N LYS A 422 5.52 21.33 2.75
CA LYS A 422 6.74 20.76 3.32
C LYS A 422 6.48 19.42 4.02
N LEU A 423 5.40 19.28 4.77
CA LEU A 423 5.00 17.99 5.37
C LEU A 423 4.79 16.93 4.29
N ARG A 424 4.14 17.29 3.18
CA ARG A 424 3.90 16.36 2.08
C ARG A 424 5.20 15.92 1.42
N GLU A 425 6.11 16.85 1.15
CA GLU A 425 7.45 16.58 0.64
C GLU A 425 8.24 15.67 1.59
N MET A 426 8.22 15.96 2.90
CA MET A 426 8.87 15.15 3.91
C MET A 426 8.32 13.72 3.93
N LYS A 427 6.99 13.55 3.90
CA LYS A 427 6.35 12.22 3.90
C LYS A 427 6.60 11.44 2.61
N ASN A 428 6.68 12.12 1.46
CA ASN A 428 6.98 11.46 0.18
C ASN A 428 8.40 10.88 0.16
N ASN A 429 9.35 11.55 0.82
CA ASN A 429 10.74 11.12 0.93
C ASN A 429 11.04 10.36 2.24
N PHE A 430 10.02 10.09 3.06
CA PHE A 430 10.20 9.45 4.36
C PHE A 430 10.53 7.97 4.16
N LYS A 431 11.79 7.62 4.41
CA LYS A 431 12.21 6.23 4.52
C LYS A 431 11.99 5.81 5.95
N ASP A 432 11.24 4.72 6.12
CA ASP A 432 11.20 3.99 7.39
C ASP A 432 12.57 3.37 7.60
N GLU A 433 13.51 4.18 8.09
CA GLU A 433 14.73 3.70 8.70
C GLU A 433 14.31 3.04 10.02
N GLY A 434 13.66 1.88 9.91
CA GLY A 434 13.56 0.93 11.00
C GLY A 434 14.94 0.85 11.60
N ASN A 435 15.02 1.08 12.92
CA ASN A 435 16.19 1.43 13.70
C ASN A 435 17.37 0.43 13.55
N PHE A 436 17.99 0.39 12.36
CA PHE A 436 19.19 -0.35 12.00
C PHE A 436 20.43 0.56 12.14
N ALA A 437 20.23 1.88 12.22
CA ALA A 437 21.30 2.87 12.35
C ALA A 437 21.85 3.03 13.79
N THR A 438 21.35 2.28 14.78
CA THR A 438 21.95 2.22 16.12
C THR A 438 22.77 0.94 16.37
N TRP A 439 22.87 0.04 15.39
CA TRP A 439 23.68 -1.18 15.53
C TRP A 439 25.10 -1.05 14.94
N GLU A 440 25.39 -0.08 14.07
CA GLU A 440 26.76 0.10 13.52
C GLU A 440 27.61 1.15 14.24
N ALA A 441 27.03 1.97 15.13
CA ALA A 441 27.80 2.95 15.92
C ALA A 441 28.32 2.41 17.27
N GLY A 442 27.97 1.17 17.64
CA GLY A 442 28.35 0.54 18.92
C GLY A 442 29.33 -0.64 18.79
N VAL A 443 29.78 -1.00 17.59
CA VAL A 443 30.61 -2.20 17.36
C VAL A 443 32.11 -1.90 17.32
N ASP A 444 32.50 -0.62 17.26
CA ASP A 444 33.93 -0.22 17.25
C ASP A 444 34.53 -0.06 18.66
N GLU A 445 33.76 -0.20 19.73
CA GLU A 445 34.27 -0.11 21.12
C GLU A 445 34.42 -1.47 21.83
N PHE A 446 34.17 -2.61 21.14
CA PHE A 446 34.12 -3.94 21.77
C PHE A 446 35.23 -4.93 21.34
N TYR A 447 36.24 -4.52 20.56
CA TYR A 447 37.35 -5.38 20.14
C TYR A 447 38.75 -4.83 20.47
N GLU A 448 38.94 -4.31 21.68
CA GLU A 448 40.27 -4.27 22.32
C GLU A 448 40.29 -5.20 23.53
N GLY A 449 40.54 -6.49 23.29
CA GLY A 449 40.95 -7.40 24.36
C GLY A 449 40.43 -8.82 24.24
N SER A 450 40.93 -9.60 23.28
CA SER A 450 41.28 -11.01 23.51
C SER A 450 41.94 -11.60 22.27
N SER A 451 42.80 -12.59 22.51
CA SER A 451 43.78 -13.16 21.60
C SER A 451 43.20 -14.06 20.50
N VAL A 452 43.55 -13.70 19.26
CA VAL A 452 44.07 -14.54 18.16
C VAL A 452 43.52 -15.98 17.97
N SER A 453 42.90 -16.23 16.80
CA SER A 453 42.85 -17.54 16.14
C SER A 453 43.25 -17.39 14.64
N PRO A 454 44.01 -18.32 14.03
CA PRO A 454 45.04 -18.01 13.02
C PRO A 454 44.59 -18.09 11.55
N TYR A 455 43.43 -17.56 11.19
CA TYR A 455 42.94 -17.60 9.80
C TYR A 455 43.15 -16.30 8.98
N LEU A 456 43.80 -15.27 9.56
CA LEU A 456 43.87 -13.92 8.99
C LEU A 456 45.27 -13.43 8.56
N GLU A 457 46.27 -14.31 8.42
CA GLU A 457 47.61 -13.92 7.92
C GLU A 457 47.77 -13.95 6.39
N LEU A 458 46.75 -14.35 5.62
CA LEU A 458 46.93 -14.61 4.18
C LEU A 458 46.61 -13.44 3.23
N LEU A 459 46.26 -12.24 3.73
CA LEU A 459 45.87 -11.12 2.84
C LEU A 459 46.55 -9.77 3.11
N LYS A 460 47.53 -9.69 4.02
CA LYS A 460 48.27 -8.43 4.27
C LYS A 460 49.53 -8.28 3.41
N HIS A 461 49.43 -8.28 2.09
CA HIS A 461 50.50 -7.76 1.21
C HIS A 461 49.89 -6.91 0.10
N ASN A 462 49.74 -5.60 0.35
CA ASN A 462 50.37 -4.56 -0.47
C ASN A 462 50.02 -3.15 0.06
N ASN A 463 51.10 -2.44 0.41
CA ASN A 463 51.16 -1.02 0.78
C ASN A 463 50.45 -0.11 -0.21
N ILE A 464 49.81 0.97 0.28
CA ILE A 464 50.18 2.39 0.01
C ILE A 464 49.38 3.30 0.97
N MET A 465 50.09 4.16 1.70
CA MET A 465 49.56 5.14 2.68
C MET A 465 48.91 6.38 2.02
N PRO A 466 48.00 7.10 2.72
CA PRO A 466 47.48 8.40 2.29
C PRO A 466 48.32 9.59 2.84
N PRO A 467 48.35 10.77 2.17
CA PRO A 467 48.99 11.96 2.73
C PRO A 467 48.04 12.86 3.55
N LYS A 468 48.71 13.67 4.39
CA LYS A 468 48.29 14.44 5.56
C LYS A 468 47.25 15.56 5.38
N ARG A 469 46.49 15.75 6.47
CA ARG A 469 45.57 16.84 6.81
C ARG A 469 46.29 18.20 7.01
N ARG A 470 45.65 19.31 6.62
CA ARG A 470 46.03 20.68 7.04
C ARG A 470 44.78 21.51 7.43
N VAL A 471 45.03 22.52 8.26
CA VAL A 471 44.16 23.19 9.24
C VAL A 471 43.23 24.26 8.66
N ALA A 472 42.12 24.52 9.35
CA ALA A 472 41.00 25.41 9.04
C ALA A 472 41.31 26.93 9.07
N ALA A 473 40.47 27.71 8.36
CA ALA A 473 40.25 29.15 8.54
C ALA A 473 38.73 29.47 8.43
N ALA A 474 38.31 30.58 9.05
CA ALA A 474 36.94 31.03 9.35
C ALA A 474 36.13 31.59 8.13
N PRO A 475 34.81 31.87 8.26
CA PRO A 475 33.81 31.60 7.22
C PRO A 475 33.62 32.72 6.18
N ALA A 476 33.31 32.31 4.95
CA ALA A 476 32.72 33.14 3.90
C ALA A 476 31.38 32.54 3.46
N GLU A 477 30.50 33.40 2.92
CA GLU A 477 29.09 33.16 2.57
C GLU A 477 28.78 31.82 1.90
N ALA A 478 27.63 31.24 2.26
CA ALA A 478 27.18 29.94 1.81
C ALA A 478 26.95 29.89 0.27
N PRO A 479 27.55 28.94 -0.47
CA PRO A 479 27.18 28.68 -1.85
C PRO A 479 25.92 27.80 -1.91
N ALA A 480 25.17 27.95 -3.00
CA ALA A 480 23.98 27.15 -3.31
C ALA A 480 24.25 25.63 -3.21
N ALA A 481 23.24 24.88 -2.76
CA ALA A 481 23.30 23.44 -2.55
C ALA A 481 23.79 22.68 -3.80
N PRO A 482 24.63 21.63 -3.65
CA PRO A 482 25.11 20.85 -4.78
C PRO A 482 23.98 20.00 -5.38
N LYS A 483 23.84 20.02 -6.71
CA LYS A 483 22.98 19.08 -7.46
C LYS A 483 23.42 17.64 -7.15
N ALA A 484 22.47 16.77 -6.83
CA ALA A 484 22.73 15.34 -6.60
C ALA A 484 23.49 14.72 -7.80
N ARG A 485 24.53 13.95 -7.51
CA ARG A 485 25.44 13.38 -8.51
C ARG A 485 24.73 12.20 -9.20
N GLN A 486 24.42 12.33 -10.50
CA GLN A 486 23.84 11.25 -11.33
C GLN A 486 24.69 9.97 -11.28
N SER A 487 24.02 8.81 -11.19
CA SER A 487 24.65 7.48 -11.20
C SER A 487 25.28 7.17 -12.57
N LYS A 488 26.07 6.09 -12.66
CA LYS A 488 26.62 5.61 -13.94
C LYS A 488 25.50 5.15 -14.88
N LEU A 489 24.51 4.44 -14.34
CA LEU A 489 23.37 3.90 -15.07
C LEU A 489 22.44 5.01 -15.61
N ALA A 490 22.19 6.05 -14.82
CA ALA A 490 21.45 7.24 -15.28
C ALA A 490 22.15 7.95 -16.43
N LYS A 491 23.48 8.10 -16.35
CA LYS A 491 24.28 8.72 -17.42
C LYS A 491 24.29 7.89 -18.70
N GLU A 492 24.36 6.58 -18.58
CA GLU A 492 24.35 5.66 -19.73
C GLU A 492 23.00 5.67 -20.47
N ASN A 493 21.90 5.91 -19.73
CA ASN A 493 20.54 5.98 -20.28
C ASN A 493 20.04 7.42 -20.52
N ASN A 494 20.91 8.43 -20.37
CA ASN A 494 20.60 9.86 -20.53
C ASN A 494 19.43 10.38 -19.68
N ILE A 495 19.15 9.76 -18.52
CA ILE A 495 18.09 10.18 -17.60
C ILE A 495 18.67 10.93 -16.40
N THR A 496 17.86 11.75 -15.76
CA THR A 496 18.19 12.44 -14.51
C THR A 496 18.23 11.46 -13.34
N GLY A 497 18.89 11.85 -12.24
CA GLY A 497 18.87 11.05 -11.02
C GLY A 497 17.49 10.97 -10.35
N ALA A 498 16.59 11.90 -10.67
CA ALA A 498 15.20 11.85 -10.22
C ALA A 498 14.42 10.79 -11.01
N GLU A 499 14.50 10.81 -12.34
CA GLU A 499 13.89 9.79 -13.21
C GLU A 499 14.41 8.39 -12.91
N GLU A 500 15.72 8.24 -12.66
CA GLU A 500 16.28 6.95 -12.24
C GLU A 500 15.70 6.48 -10.89
N ASN A 501 15.48 7.40 -9.94
CA ASN A 501 14.86 7.06 -8.66
C ASN A 501 13.38 6.69 -8.82
N GLU A 502 12.64 7.38 -9.69
CA GLU A 502 11.25 7.02 -10.02
C GLU A 502 11.18 5.60 -10.60
N ILE A 503 12.03 5.29 -11.58
CA ILE A 503 12.14 3.95 -12.17
C ILE A 503 12.49 2.91 -11.10
N ARG A 504 13.40 3.24 -10.18
CA ARG A 504 13.79 2.36 -9.06
C ARG A 504 12.64 2.06 -8.11
N GLU A 505 11.85 3.06 -7.77
CA GLU A 505 10.69 2.91 -6.89
C GLU A 505 9.61 2.05 -7.52
N ALA A 506 9.25 2.33 -8.78
CA ALA A 506 8.29 1.51 -9.52
C ALA A 506 8.79 0.07 -9.71
N PHE A 507 10.08 -0.12 -9.94
CA PHE A 507 10.67 -1.44 -10.07
C PHE A 507 10.56 -2.24 -8.75
N ALA A 508 10.89 -1.59 -7.62
CA ALA A 508 10.88 -2.21 -6.31
C ALA A 508 9.49 -2.70 -5.86
N LEU A 509 8.40 -2.09 -6.36
CA LEU A 509 7.02 -2.53 -6.08
C LEU A 509 6.73 -3.96 -6.55
N PHE A 510 7.42 -4.41 -7.61
CA PHE A 510 7.17 -5.70 -8.26
C PHE A 510 8.39 -6.63 -8.25
N ALA A 511 9.50 -6.20 -7.64
CA ALA A 511 10.76 -6.93 -7.64
C ALA A 511 10.76 -8.13 -6.67
N GLN A 512 11.38 -9.22 -7.09
CA GLN A 512 11.68 -10.42 -6.32
C GLN A 512 13.19 -10.60 -6.18
N LYS A 513 13.64 -11.20 -5.06
CA LYS A 513 15.07 -11.44 -4.83
C LYS A 513 15.61 -12.52 -5.77
N LYS A 514 16.68 -12.21 -6.52
CA LYS A 514 17.46 -13.16 -7.34
C LYS A 514 18.93 -13.08 -6.94
N LYS A 515 19.59 -14.23 -6.81
CA LYS A 515 21.01 -14.29 -6.41
C LYS A 515 21.88 -13.67 -7.51
N GLY A 516 22.65 -12.64 -7.17
CA GLY A 516 23.50 -11.89 -8.11
C GLY A 516 22.93 -10.52 -8.49
N GLU A 517 21.61 -10.33 -8.36
CA GLU A 517 20.93 -9.09 -8.69
C GLU A 517 20.70 -8.25 -7.45
N LYS A 518 21.42 -7.13 -7.35
CA LYS A 518 21.38 -6.25 -6.17
C LYS A 518 19.97 -5.69 -5.93
N GLU A 519 19.28 -5.31 -7.02
CA GLU A 519 17.96 -4.65 -6.94
C GLU A 519 16.79 -5.62 -7.17
N GLY A 520 17.09 -6.93 -7.32
CA GLY A 520 16.11 -7.96 -7.65
C GLY A 520 15.73 -7.99 -9.14
N VAL A 521 14.71 -8.80 -9.45
CA VAL A 521 14.14 -8.94 -10.80
C VAL A 521 12.63 -8.86 -10.74
N ILE A 522 11.98 -8.37 -11.80
CA ILE A 522 10.51 -8.35 -11.89
C ILE A 522 10.05 -9.55 -12.72
N PRO A 523 9.05 -10.34 -12.29
CA PRO A 523 8.44 -11.35 -13.15
C PRO A 523 7.93 -10.73 -14.45
N ILE A 524 8.14 -11.38 -15.59
CA ILE A 524 7.83 -10.78 -16.90
C ILE A 524 6.36 -10.35 -17.04
N GLY A 525 5.44 -11.06 -16.37
CA GLY A 525 4.02 -10.72 -16.31
C GLY A 525 3.68 -9.45 -15.51
N ASP A 526 4.59 -8.98 -14.66
CA ASP A 526 4.44 -7.76 -13.85
C ASP A 526 5.13 -6.54 -14.48
N VAL A 527 5.86 -6.70 -15.60
CA VAL A 527 6.52 -5.59 -16.31
C VAL A 527 5.52 -4.51 -16.74
N ARG A 528 4.34 -4.89 -17.25
CA ARG A 528 3.29 -3.93 -17.60
C ARG A 528 2.86 -3.09 -16.40
N ARG A 529 2.75 -3.73 -15.22
CA ARG A 529 2.33 -3.06 -13.98
C ARG A 529 3.40 -2.10 -13.48
N ALA A 530 4.66 -2.51 -13.56
CA ALA A 530 5.80 -1.65 -13.22
C ALA A 530 5.90 -0.43 -14.15
N MET A 531 5.64 -0.58 -15.44
CA MET A 531 5.63 0.55 -16.40
C MET A 531 4.44 1.49 -16.15
N ILE A 532 3.25 0.96 -15.86
CA ILE A 532 2.08 1.78 -15.53
C ILE A 532 2.30 2.61 -14.27
N ALA A 533 3.01 2.06 -13.27
CA ALA A 533 3.40 2.81 -12.07
C ALA A 533 4.33 4.00 -12.36
N LEU A 534 4.95 4.06 -13.54
CA LEU A 534 5.76 5.17 -14.05
C LEU A 534 4.98 6.10 -14.99
N ASP A 535 3.66 5.97 -15.05
CA ASP A 535 2.81 6.65 -16.04
C ASP A 535 3.22 6.33 -17.49
N ILE A 536 3.83 5.16 -17.70
CA ILE A 536 4.12 4.63 -19.03
C ILE A 536 3.02 3.63 -19.37
N GLN A 537 2.19 3.96 -20.37
CA GLN A 537 1.11 3.12 -20.85
C GLN A 537 1.52 2.43 -22.16
N PRO A 538 2.23 1.27 -22.12
CA PRO A 538 2.59 0.56 -23.33
C PRO A 538 1.33 -0.01 -24.00
N THR A 539 1.25 0.11 -25.33
CA THR A 539 0.25 -0.64 -26.12
C THR A 539 0.56 -2.14 -26.08
N SER A 540 -0.36 -3.00 -26.53
CA SER A 540 -0.13 -4.45 -26.57
C SER A 540 1.10 -4.81 -27.41
N ASP A 541 1.25 -4.17 -28.58
CA ASP A 541 2.37 -4.43 -29.50
C ASP A 541 3.70 -3.95 -28.91
N GLU A 542 3.69 -2.77 -28.25
CA GLU A 542 4.87 -2.24 -27.57
C GLU A 542 5.28 -3.10 -26.37
N LEU A 543 4.30 -3.60 -25.62
CA LEU A 543 4.57 -4.47 -24.48
C LEU A 543 5.19 -5.80 -24.94
N GLU A 544 4.72 -6.37 -26.06
CA GLU A 544 5.30 -7.58 -26.64
C GLU A 544 6.76 -7.35 -27.09
N GLU A 545 7.04 -6.20 -27.70
CA GLU A 545 8.41 -5.79 -28.04
C GLU A 545 9.28 -5.61 -26.79
N PHE A 546 8.80 -4.89 -25.76
CA PHE A 546 9.56 -4.69 -24.52
C PHE A 546 9.84 -5.98 -23.78
N VAL A 547 8.85 -6.87 -23.70
CA VAL A 547 9.01 -8.19 -23.09
C VAL A 547 10.09 -8.98 -23.83
N SER A 548 10.11 -8.96 -25.17
CA SER A 548 11.14 -9.64 -25.96
C SER A 548 12.56 -9.09 -25.76
N ILE A 549 12.68 -7.79 -25.41
CA ILE A 549 13.96 -7.15 -25.11
C ILE A 549 14.41 -7.42 -23.67
N LEU A 550 13.46 -7.42 -22.74
CA LEU A 550 13.72 -7.59 -21.30
C LEU A 550 13.99 -9.04 -20.92
N ASP A 551 13.43 -10.00 -21.65
CA ASP A 551 13.55 -11.44 -21.39
C ASP A 551 13.81 -12.23 -22.70
N PRO A 552 14.95 -12.01 -23.38
CA PRO A 552 15.24 -12.60 -24.69
C PRO A 552 15.46 -14.12 -24.65
N GLU A 553 15.75 -14.69 -23.47
CA GLU A 553 15.99 -16.12 -23.27
C GLU A 553 14.78 -16.84 -22.63
N GLU A 554 13.64 -16.14 -22.48
CA GLU A 554 12.41 -16.65 -21.84
C GLU A 554 12.63 -17.21 -20.42
N GLU A 555 13.51 -16.57 -19.64
CA GLU A 555 13.80 -16.93 -18.26
C GLU A 555 12.65 -16.56 -17.29
N GLY A 556 11.73 -15.71 -17.75
CA GLY A 556 10.49 -15.34 -17.06
C GLY A 556 10.60 -14.09 -16.18
N TYR A 557 11.68 -13.31 -16.30
CA TYR A 557 11.91 -12.12 -15.48
C TYR A 557 12.72 -11.03 -16.22
N ALA A 558 12.56 -9.78 -15.76
CA ALA A 558 13.29 -8.61 -16.23
C ALA A 558 14.26 -8.10 -15.15
N GLU A 559 15.51 -7.87 -15.53
CA GLU A 559 16.55 -7.30 -14.67
C GLU A 559 16.48 -5.78 -14.60
N TYR A 560 16.95 -5.20 -13.49
CA TYR A 560 16.81 -3.78 -13.20
C TYR A 560 17.46 -2.88 -14.27
N GLU A 561 18.68 -3.20 -14.70
CA GLU A 561 19.40 -2.38 -15.68
C GLU A 561 18.69 -2.34 -17.04
N SER A 562 18.20 -3.50 -17.50
CA SER A 562 17.43 -3.63 -18.74
C SER A 562 16.08 -2.91 -18.66
N PHE A 563 15.40 -2.98 -17.51
CA PHE A 563 14.16 -2.26 -17.28
C PHE A 563 14.35 -0.73 -17.30
N VAL A 564 15.43 -0.23 -16.70
CA VAL A 564 15.79 1.20 -16.74
C VAL A 564 16.00 1.67 -18.18
N ALA A 565 16.67 0.87 -19.02
CA ALA A 565 16.89 1.22 -20.42
C ALA A 565 15.58 1.38 -21.21
N ILE A 566 14.62 0.45 -21.03
CA ILE A 566 13.30 0.52 -21.67
C ILE A 566 12.49 1.74 -21.19
N CYS A 567 12.48 2.01 -19.88
CA CYS A 567 11.76 3.16 -19.33
C CYS A 567 12.38 4.49 -19.78
N ALA A 568 13.72 4.57 -19.84
CA ALA A 568 14.43 5.73 -20.35
C ALA A 568 14.06 6.03 -21.81
N LEU A 569 13.97 5.01 -22.68
CA LEU A 569 13.52 5.19 -24.07
C LEU A 569 12.12 5.80 -24.15
N LYS A 570 11.22 5.42 -23.25
CA LYS A 570 9.86 5.97 -23.18
C LYS A 570 9.84 7.41 -22.66
N PHE A 571 10.65 7.75 -21.66
CA PHE A 571 10.81 9.13 -21.19
C PHE A 571 11.36 10.05 -22.27
N HIS A 572 12.38 9.60 -23.01
CA HIS A 572 12.92 10.35 -24.16
C HIS A 572 11.90 10.50 -25.29
N ASN A 573 11.05 9.50 -25.53
CA ASN A 573 9.97 9.62 -26.52
C ASN A 573 8.86 10.57 -26.06
N ARG A 574 8.54 10.64 -24.75
CA ARG A 574 7.58 11.60 -24.17
C ARG A 574 8.06 13.04 -24.35
N ASP A 575 9.34 13.29 -24.06
CA ASP A 575 9.97 14.60 -24.25
C ASP A 575 10.03 14.98 -25.73
N ARG A 576 10.36 14.03 -26.62
CA ARG A 576 10.33 14.25 -28.08
C ARG A 576 8.94 14.52 -28.60
N THR A 577 7.87 13.90 -28.08
CA THR A 577 6.49 14.21 -28.48
C THR A 577 6.04 15.60 -28.03
N SER A 578 6.50 16.10 -26.87
CA SER A 578 6.19 17.47 -26.44
C SER A 578 6.91 18.54 -27.27
N ASP A 579 8.19 18.31 -27.59
CA ASP A 579 9.00 19.21 -28.43
C ASP A 579 8.64 19.10 -29.92
N SER A 580 8.19 17.93 -30.39
CA SER A 580 7.68 17.72 -31.76
C SER A 580 6.33 18.39 -31.93
N HIS A 581 5.40 18.22 -30.98
CA HIS A 581 4.09 18.86 -31.01
C HIS A 581 4.20 20.38 -31.02
N SER A 582 5.08 20.96 -30.20
CA SER A 582 5.32 22.42 -30.24
C SER A 582 5.87 22.88 -31.59
N LYS A 583 6.77 22.11 -32.22
CA LYS A 583 7.35 22.45 -33.53
C LYS A 583 6.36 22.27 -34.69
N GLU A 584 5.57 21.20 -34.67
CA GLU A 584 4.51 20.93 -35.64
C GLU A 584 3.38 21.97 -35.54
N LEU A 585 3.00 22.35 -34.31
CA LEU A 585 2.07 23.44 -34.06
C LEU A 585 2.62 24.76 -34.58
N ASP A 586 3.90 25.06 -34.34
CA ASP A 586 4.57 26.25 -34.87
C ASP A 586 4.62 26.27 -36.41
N GLU A 587 4.94 25.16 -37.04
CA GLU A 587 4.97 25.04 -38.50
C GLU A 587 3.56 25.14 -39.10
N ALA A 588 2.58 24.43 -38.54
CA ALA A 588 1.20 24.47 -38.98
C ALA A 588 0.59 25.87 -38.82
N PHE A 589 0.78 26.51 -37.67
CA PHE A 589 0.31 27.88 -37.44
C PHE A 589 1.01 28.89 -38.36
N ARG A 590 2.30 28.68 -38.66
CA ARG A 590 3.03 29.47 -39.66
C ARG A 590 2.49 29.29 -41.08
N LEU A 591 1.95 28.14 -41.47
CA LEU A 591 1.36 28.00 -42.80
C LEU A 591 0.20 28.98 -43.02
N PHE A 592 -0.56 29.29 -41.97
CA PHE A 592 -1.58 30.32 -42.01
C PHE A 592 -0.93 31.71 -41.99
N THR A 593 -0.02 31.99 -41.05
CA THR A 593 0.45 33.37 -40.77
C THR A 593 1.63 33.88 -41.63
N ALA A 594 2.48 33.01 -42.19
CA ALA A 594 3.79 33.35 -42.76
C ALA A 594 3.77 34.28 -44.00
N GLY A 595 2.65 34.44 -44.68
CA GLY A 595 2.56 35.34 -45.84
C GLY A 595 2.16 36.78 -45.54
N GLY A 596 1.82 37.11 -44.28
CA GLY A 596 1.17 38.40 -43.91
C GLY A 596 1.93 39.27 -42.92
N GLY A 597 2.95 38.74 -42.24
CA GLY A 597 3.59 39.42 -41.10
C GLY A 597 2.68 39.57 -39.88
N GLU A 598 1.55 38.86 -39.87
CA GLU A 598 0.55 38.85 -38.79
C GLU A 598 0.88 37.72 -37.82
N ASP A 599 0.75 37.96 -36.51
CA ASP A 599 0.94 37.00 -35.42
C ASP A 599 -0.32 36.17 -35.12
N LYS A 600 -1.39 36.38 -35.91
CA LYS A 600 -2.72 35.77 -35.73
C LYS A 600 -3.34 35.38 -37.06
N ILE A 601 -4.28 34.45 -37.03
CA ILE A 601 -5.07 34.09 -38.22
C ILE A 601 -6.24 35.08 -38.35
N THR A 602 -6.28 35.83 -39.44
CA THR A 602 -7.31 36.83 -39.75
C THR A 602 -8.14 36.41 -40.96
N ILE A 603 -9.23 37.14 -41.25
CA ILE A 603 -9.99 36.94 -42.51
C ILE A 603 -9.07 37.04 -43.73
N ALA A 604 -8.13 37.99 -43.73
CA ALA A 604 -7.20 38.18 -44.85
C ALA A 604 -6.28 36.97 -45.02
N THR A 605 -5.84 36.38 -43.90
CA THR A 605 -5.09 35.13 -43.85
C THR A 605 -5.88 33.97 -44.47
N LEU A 606 -7.14 33.77 -44.02
CA LEU A 606 -7.98 32.68 -44.52
C LEU A 606 -8.36 32.85 -46.00
N LYS A 607 -8.65 34.08 -46.45
CA LYS A 607 -8.87 34.38 -47.88
C LYS A 607 -7.66 33.99 -48.74
N ARG A 608 -6.44 34.25 -48.24
CA ARG A 608 -5.21 33.87 -48.94
C ARG A 608 -5.07 32.34 -49.01
N VAL A 609 -5.29 31.64 -47.90
CA VAL A 609 -5.20 30.18 -47.84
C VAL A 609 -6.25 29.52 -48.73
N ALA A 610 -7.52 29.94 -48.66
CA ALA A 610 -8.59 29.44 -49.54
C ALA A 610 -8.24 29.62 -51.03
N LYS A 611 -7.67 30.78 -51.40
CA LYS A 611 -7.19 31.03 -52.76
C LYS A 611 -6.04 30.12 -53.18
N GLN A 612 -5.13 29.77 -52.27
CA GLN A 612 -4.04 28.81 -52.53
C GLN A 612 -4.57 27.38 -52.71
N LEU A 613 -5.58 27.00 -51.94
CA LEU A 613 -6.27 25.71 -52.03
C LEU A 613 -7.26 25.63 -53.20
N ARG A 614 -7.48 26.75 -53.92
CA ARG A 614 -8.47 26.90 -55.00
C ARG A 614 -9.90 26.59 -54.54
N GLU A 615 -10.20 26.89 -53.29
CA GLU A 615 -11.54 26.78 -52.73
C GLU A 615 -12.22 28.15 -52.76
N GLU A 616 -13.47 28.19 -53.22
CA GLU A 616 -14.30 29.38 -53.14
C GLU A 616 -15.01 29.39 -51.79
N VAL A 617 -14.57 30.26 -50.90
CA VAL A 617 -15.20 30.48 -49.59
C VAL A 617 -15.68 31.94 -49.53
N ASP A 618 -16.95 32.14 -49.23
CA ASP A 618 -17.53 33.47 -49.13
C ASP A 618 -17.11 34.18 -47.83
N GLU A 619 -17.31 35.50 -47.79
CA GLU A 619 -16.83 36.32 -46.68
C GLU A 619 -17.62 36.14 -45.38
N GLU A 620 -18.83 35.58 -45.45
CA GLU A 620 -19.68 35.31 -44.29
C GLU A 620 -19.19 34.05 -43.57
N MET A 621 -18.93 32.98 -44.33
CA MET A 621 -18.34 31.74 -43.82
C MET A 621 -16.96 31.97 -43.19
N LEU A 622 -16.12 32.84 -43.77
CA LEU A 622 -14.83 33.20 -43.17
C LEU A 622 -14.96 33.97 -41.84
N ARG A 623 -16.03 34.75 -41.66
CA ARG A 623 -16.31 35.42 -40.39
C ARG A 623 -16.74 34.43 -39.33
N ASP A 624 -17.60 33.49 -39.70
CA ASP A 624 -18.09 32.45 -38.80
C ASP A 624 -16.94 31.54 -38.33
N MET A 625 -16.03 31.16 -39.23
CA MET A 625 -14.84 30.39 -38.87
C MET A 625 -13.97 31.10 -37.81
N ILE A 626 -13.75 32.42 -37.93
CA ILE A 626 -12.97 33.17 -36.94
C ILE A 626 -13.71 33.28 -35.60
N LEU A 627 -15.03 33.51 -35.64
CA LEU A 627 -15.85 33.63 -34.43
C LEU A 627 -15.98 32.30 -33.70
N GLU A 628 -16.14 31.19 -34.42
CA GLU A 628 -16.17 29.86 -33.83
C GLU A 628 -14.82 29.51 -33.20
N ALA A 629 -13.73 29.83 -33.90
CA ALA A 629 -12.37 29.57 -33.46
C ALA A 629 -12.00 30.32 -32.17
N ASN A 630 -12.41 31.58 -32.03
CA ASN A 630 -12.04 32.43 -30.91
C ASN A 630 -13.14 32.58 -29.84
N GLY A 631 -14.15 31.70 -29.85
CA GLY A 631 -15.22 31.69 -28.87
C GLY A 631 -16.15 32.92 -28.91
N GLY A 632 -16.27 33.56 -30.08
CA GLY A 632 -17.15 34.70 -30.32
C GLY A 632 -16.58 36.04 -29.89
N ALA A 633 -15.27 36.13 -29.64
CA ALA A 633 -14.59 37.34 -29.16
C ALA A 633 -14.52 38.49 -30.19
N GLY A 634 -15.05 38.27 -31.39
CA GLY A 634 -15.13 39.25 -32.46
C GLY A 634 -14.04 39.03 -33.52
N VAL A 635 -14.38 39.36 -34.77
CA VAL A 635 -13.53 39.03 -35.92
C VAL A 635 -12.22 39.82 -35.94
N GLY A 636 -12.16 40.98 -35.29
CA GLY A 636 -10.96 41.81 -35.18
C GLY A 636 -9.87 41.24 -34.27
N LYS A 637 -10.20 40.29 -33.37
CA LYS A 637 -9.22 39.62 -32.51
C LYS A 637 -8.34 38.65 -33.31
N GLY A 638 -8.89 38.05 -34.37
CA GLY A 638 -8.28 36.91 -35.05
C GLY A 638 -8.31 35.65 -34.19
N VAL A 639 -7.49 34.66 -34.59
CA VAL A 639 -7.28 33.40 -33.85
C VAL A 639 -5.80 33.31 -33.45
N GLU A 640 -5.56 33.15 -32.16
CA GLU A 640 -4.23 33.00 -31.57
C GLU A 640 -3.74 31.54 -31.65
N LYS A 641 -2.46 31.30 -31.36
CA LYS A 641 -1.82 29.98 -31.56
C LYS A 641 -2.45 28.92 -30.65
N GLU A 642 -2.78 29.30 -29.43
CA GLU A 642 -3.42 28.45 -28.43
C GLU A 642 -4.85 28.06 -28.84
N GLU A 643 -5.61 29.03 -29.39
CA GLU A 643 -6.95 28.78 -29.92
C GLU A 643 -6.90 27.87 -31.17
N PHE A 644 -5.89 28.06 -32.03
CA PHE A 644 -5.62 27.19 -33.16
C PHE A 644 -5.25 25.76 -32.72
N GLU A 645 -4.45 25.61 -31.67
CA GLU A 645 -4.14 24.30 -31.08
C GLU A 645 -5.39 23.56 -30.62
N GLU A 646 -6.26 24.26 -29.89
CA GLU A 646 -7.49 23.69 -29.34
C GLU A 646 -8.46 23.24 -30.45
N ILE A 647 -8.53 23.98 -31.57
CA ILE A 647 -9.35 23.61 -32.73
C ILE A 647 -8.80 22.34 -33.39
N MET A 648 -7.49 22.26 -33.60
CA MET A 648 -6.86 21.11 -34.24
C MET A 648 -6.94 19.85 -33.36
N ARG A 649 -6.90 20.00 -32.03
CA ARG A 649 -7.21 18.92 -31.08
C ARG A 649 -8.68 18.48 -31.18
N ARG A 650 -9.63 19.42 -31.18
CA ARG A 650 -11.07 19.13 -31.36
C ARG A 650 -11.38 18.44 -32.69
N ALA A 651 -10.67 18.81 -33.75
CA ALA A 651 -10.76 18.19 -35.07
C ALA A 651 -10.05 16.82 -35.15
N GLY A 652 -9.39 16.39 -34.08
CA GLY A 652 -8.70 15.09 -33.99
C GLY A 652 -7.39 15.02 -34.78
N VAL A 653 -6.84 16.16 -35.19
CA VAL A 653 -5.56 16.25 -35.91
C VAL A 653 -4.37 16.01 -34.97
N TRP A 654 -4.50 16.45 -33.72
CA TRP A 654 -3.55 16.19 -32.64
C TRP A 654 -4.26 15.45 -31.50
N ARG A 655 -3.68 14.34 -31.03
CA ARG A 655 -4.23 13.51 -29.93
C ARG A 655 -3.42 13.69 -28.66
#